data_AF-A0A6A8A2T8-F1
#
_entry.id   AF-A0A6A8A2T8-F1
#
_cell.length_a   1.000
_cell.length_b   1.000
_cell.length_c   1.000
_cell.angle_alpha   90.00
_cell.angle_beta   90.00
_cell.angle_gamma   90.00
#
_symmetry.space_group_name_H-M   'P 1'
#
loop_
_entity.id
_entity.type
_entity.pdbx_description
1 polymer ?
#
loop_
_entity_poly.entity_id
_entity_poly.type
_entity_poly.pdbx_seq_one_letter_code
_entity_poly.pdbx_strand_id
1 'polypeptide(L)'
;MKCARGACESASGAGVHRGCCDCDMNEVLPLPPHINISQLAGKARSPADLHGRRISANEGHNIAEAPRLRSHGRFEESMFRSLIHSLKTRKRYRRAAMVLVGGTLALGLVSQVAAPYLISTTLVRNGMENAVEGWFGHEATIGGDPELHFWPRPHIILKDVSIRETEDPASRLIAQVDGLSASFELFQAFRGRLVFQDFELVRPKLFSIRQASGDIDWSMDGLLNDAVQTVKRNAGNPAIDDTLNAAIGEVTVENGTIEIATADGEHKTTVTALNGTVEWPRLSAAISSRLSGTLNGKTFTLALSAPQPLTLLSGRNSEADMSINSDLFSAQFSGTANLANYAFLSGAFSMATQRMPEILDWLDIRVTGLDRLQNLSLNGQLMTTGNTLRFEQVSLQANEASATGIMDLQAPEGGRARLTGTLAFDKLNFSAIISALSPGPQASSQDDVTPAALLSDLLDLDLRLSSTEAQLGPLPLRNAAVSMISTRQMARVDLVDSSIDDGRLTGQISAPEGRINDSADLRLSLRDVDLASVARRLGVDTLIPEANGSAELALHLKKPLGLASTSDLSGSLRLNARNGRITGLDLSAIRRLATQSAYFSLKDASEGELFFDRLDISATIADGVAELGETRLDGPNDLIVLSGLVPLETQDLALSANIYAKTGGTPSSDPLMMFIGGAWPAPVFWPMADQTPQPQQ
;
A
#
# COMPACT_ATOMS: atom_id res chain seq x y z
N MET A 1 11.56 -9.06 -50.24
CA MET A 1 12.06 -10.00 -51.27
C MET A 1 12.37 -11.35 -50.62
N LYS A 2 12.45 -12.46 -51.39
CA LYS A 2 12.73 -13.80 -50.85
C LYS A 2 14.22 -14.15 -50.95
N CYS A 3 14.81 -14.60 -49.84
CA CYS A 3 15.89 -15.60 -49.71
C CYS A 3 15.94 -15.95 -48.20
N ALA A 4 15.75 -17.17 -47.66
CA ALA A 4 15.76 -18.57 -48.13
C ALA A 4 17.10 -19.32 -47.91
N ARG A 5 17.12 -20.12 -46.82
CA ARG A 5 17.96 -21.30 -46.51
C ARG A 5 19.48 -21.09 -46.34
N GLY A 6 20.00 -21.69 -45.26
CA GLY A 6 21.43 -21.82 -44.97
C GLY A 6 21.64 -22.36 -43.56
N ALA A 7 21.42 -23.67 -43.35
CA ALA A 7 21.67 -24.30 -42.06
C ALA A 7 23.13 -24.74 -41.94
N CYS A 8 23.70 -24.67 -40.74
CA CYS A 8 24.88 -25.44 -40.38
C CYS A 8 24.86 -25.73 -38.88
N GLU A 9 24.93 -27.01 -38.52
CA GLU A 9 25.16 -27.44 -37.14
C GLU A 9 26.64 -27.27 -36.78
N SER A 10 26.92 -26.85 -35.55
CA SER A 10 27.71 -27.64 -34.59
C SER A 10 28.06 -26.80 -33.36
N ALA A 11 27.65 -27.29 -32.17
CA ALA A 11 28.06 -26.71 -30.90
C ALA A 11 29.20 -27.56 -30.30
N SER A 12 30.40 -26.99 -30.17
CA SER A 12 31.47 -27.52 -29.31
C SER A 12 32.56 -26.45 -29.11
N GLY A 13 33.38 -26.61 -28.06
CA GLY A 13 34.64 -25.87 -27.90
C GLY A 13 34.55 -24.62 -27.02
N ALA A 14 34.79 -24.78 -25.71
CA ALA A 14 35.11 -23.67 -24.82
C ALA A 14 36.51 -23.10 -25.15
N GLY A 15 36.73 -21.79 -24.95
CA GLY A 15 38.02 -21.15 -25.25
C GLY A 15 38.14 -19.72 -24.73
N VAL A 16 38.56 -19.55 -23.48
CA VAL A 16 38.75 -18.25 -22.82
C VAL A 16 40.08 -17.60 -23.25
N HIS A 17 40.07 -16.35 -23.76
CA HIS A 17 40.85 -15.21 -23.21
C HIS A 17 40.86 -13.93 -24.08
N ARG A 18 40.93 -12.76 -23.38
CA ARG A 18 41.66 -11.49 -23.68
C ARG A 18 42.08 -11.22 -25.14
N GLY A 19 41.85 -10.05 -25.74
CA GLY A 19 41.67 -8.69 -25.19
C GLY A 19 42.52 -7.69 -26.02
N CYS A 20 42.35 -6.37 -25.80
CA CYS A 20 42.96 -5.26 -26.60
C CYS A 20 42.40 -5.14 -28.04
N CYS A 21 42.39 -3.98 -28.72
CA CYS A 21 42.89 -2.63 -28.40
C CYS A 21 41.81 -1.54 -28.65
N ASP A 22 42.05 -0.33 -28.15
CA ASP A 22 41.33 0.89 -28.53
C ASP A 22 41.53 1.28 -30.00
N CYS A 23 40.56 2.02 -30.54
CA CYS A 23 40.76 3.06 -31.55
C CYS A 23 39.73 4.18 -31.31
N ASP A 24 40.23 5.33 -30.87
CA ASP A 24 39.45 6.56 -30.63
C ASP A 24 39.33 7.40 -31.91
N MET A 25 38.16 8.01 -32.16
CA MET A 25 38.04 9.45 -32.49
C MET A 25 36.59 9.87 -32.78
N ASN A 26 36.17 10.90 -32.05
CA ASN A 26 35.21 11.97 -32.38
C ASN A 26 34.53 11.98 -33.76
N GLU A 27 33.19 12.11 -33.74
CA GLU A 27 32.56 13.31 -34.32
C GLU A 27 31.28 13.70 -33.54
N VAL A 28 30.90 14.98 -33.55
CA VAL A 28 29.85 15.57 -32.69
C VAL A 28 28.92 16.44 -33.53
N LEU A 29 27.60 16.31 -33.36
CA LEU A 29 26.53 17.30 -33.64
C LEU A 29 25.17 16.76 -33.08
N PRO A 30 24.06 17.53 -32.96
CA PRO A 30 23.50 17.75 -31.62
C PRO A 30 22.02 17.35 -31.41
N LEU A 31 21.60 17.39 -30.15
CA LEU A 31 20.21 17.24 -29.69
C LEU A 31 19.41 18.57 -29.75
N PRO A 32 18.07 18.53 -29.90
CA PRO A 32 17.20 19.71 -29.84
C PRO A 32 16.97 20.22 -28.40
N PRO A 33 16.63 21.52 -28.21
CA PRO A 33 16.55 22.14 -26.89
C PRO A 33 15.21 21.94 -26.16
N HIS A 34 15.25 21.88 -24.83
CA HIS A 34 14.07 21.92 -23.96
C HIS A 34 13.48 23.33 -23.83
N ILE A 35 12.16 23.43 -23.64
CA ILE A 35 11.46 24.68 -23.30
C ILE A 35 11.49 24.88 -21.78
N ASN A 36 11.84 26.09 -21.34
CA ASN A 36 11.94 26.45 -19.92
C ASN A 36 10.76 27.35 -19.50
N ILE A 37 9.88 26.86 -18.63
CA ILE A 37 8.67 27.56 -18.16
C ILE A 37 9.01 28.39 -16.91
N SER A 38 9.77 29.48 -17.10
CA SER A 38 10.18 30.37 -15.99
C SER A 38 10.17 31.88 -16.32
N GLN A 39 9.43 32.30 -17.35
CA GLN A 39 9.08 33.71 -17.56
C GLN A 39 7.63 33.89 -18.00
N LEU A 40 6.77 34.40 -17.11
CA LEU A 40 5.66 35.33 -17.39
C LEU A 40 4.89 35.68 -16.10
N ALA A 41 5.51 36.46 -15.21
CA ALA A 41 4.83 37.09 -14.09
C ALA A 41 4.90 38.62 -14.22
N GLY A 42 3.75 39.30 -14.22
CA GLY A 42 3.73 40.77 -14.05
C GLY A 42 2.74 41.57 -14.89
N LYS A 43 1.45 41.55 -14.52
CA LYS A 43 0.68 42.77 -14.17
C LYS A 43 -0.78 42.46 -13.84
N ALA A 44 -1.15 42.65 -12.58
CA ALA A 44 -2.53 42.82 -12.15
C ALA A 44 -2.70 44.23 -11.56
N ARG A 45 -3.85 44.87 -11.81
CA ARG A 45 -4.34 46.05 -11.07
C ARG A 45 -5.86 45.98 -10.95
N SER A 46 -6.36 46.26 -9.76
CA SER A 46 -7.77 46.55 -9.48
C SER A 46 -8.12 47.98 -9.97
N PRO A 47 -9.40 48.39 -10.08
CA PRO A 47 -10.27 48.60 -8.92
C PRO A 47 -11.71 48.06 -9.09
N ALA A 48 -12.60 48.40 -8.16
CA ALA A 48 -14.00 47.99 -8.12
C ALA A 48 -14.99 49.16 -8.34
N ASP A 49 -16.28 48.77 -8.36
CA ASP A 49 -17.47 49.53 -7.94
C ASP A 49 -18.27 50.42 -8.93
N LEU A 50 -19.54 50.64 -8.54
CA LEU A 50 -20.57 51.61 -8.98
C LEU A 50 -21.42 51.39 -10.28
N HIS A 51 -22.69 51.06 -10.02
CA HIS A 51 -23.96 51.54 -10.62
C HIS A 51 -24.07 51.97 -12.12
N GLY A 52 -24.84 51.18 -12.88
CA GLY A 52 -26.20 51.61 -13.31
C GLY A 52 -26.47 52.20 -14.72
N ARG A 53 -27.76 52.15 -15.10
CA ARG A 53 -28.45 52.76 -16.27
C ARG A 53 -28.10 52.28 -17.71
N ARG A 54 -28.97 51.40 -18.22
CA ARG A 54 -29.91 51.60 -19.37
C ARG A 54 -29.56 52.62 -20.49
N ILE A 55 -29.74 52.15 -21.74
CA ILE A 55 -30.18 52.82 -23.01
C ILE A 55 -29.15 52.85 -24.17
N SER A 56 -29.38 51.94 -25.13
CA SER A 56 -29.51 52.12 -26.60
C SER A 56 -28.49 52.89 -27.46
N ALA A 57 -28.20 52.30 -28.64
CA ALA A 57 -27.73 52.94 -29.89
C ALA A 57 -26.31 53.54 -29.90
N ASN A 58 -25.58 53.63 -31.02
CA ASN A 58 -25.59 52.93 -32.33
C ASN A 58 -24.22 53.21 -33.02
N GLU A 59 -23.95 52.63 -34.20
CA GLU A 59 -22.84 52.96 -35.12
C GLU A 59 -21.42 52.50 -34.66
N GLY A 60 -20.50 52.12 -35.55
CA GLY A 60 -20.63 51.85 -37.00
C GLY A 60 -19.28 51.81 -37.73
N HIS A 61 -19.27 51.23 -38.95
CA HIS A 61 -18.20 51.32 -39.97
C HIS A 61 -16.86 50.57 -39.68
N ASN A 62 -16.11 50.05 -40.66
CA ASN A 62 -16.43 49.79 -42.08
C ASN A 62 -15.48 48.74 -42.70
N ILE A 63 -15.98 47.94 -43.66
CA ILE A 63 -15.21 47.44 -44.81
C ILE A 63 -16.17 47.47 -46.03
N ALA A 64 -15.76 48.12 -47.14
CA ALA A 64 -16.58 48.40 -48.35
C ALA A 64 -15.75 48.21 -49.63
N GLU A 65 -16.20 48.54 -50.86
CA GLU A 65 -17.36 48.03 -51.68
C GLU A 65 -16.65 47.30 -52.88
N ALA A 66 -17.18 46.73 -53.97
CA ALA A 66 -18.44 46.74 -54.72
C ALA A 66 -18.35 45.58 -55.79
N PRO A 67 -19.15 45.53 -56.87
CA PRO A 67 -20.45 46.18 -57.11
C PRO A 67 -21.55 45.22 -57.66
N ARG A 68 -22.74 45.31 -57.07
CA ARG A 68 -24.07 45.49 -57.73
C ARG A 68 -24.38 44.79 -59.07
N LEU A 69 -25.51 44.07 -59.08
CA LEU A 69 -26.58 44.27 -60.09
C LEU A 69 -27.98 44.10 -59.45
N ARG A 70 -29.07 44.28 -60.22
CA ARG A 70 -30.36 44.80 -59.70
C ARG A 70 -31.54 43.81 -59.57
N SER A 71 -32.11 43.80 -58.36
CA SER A 71 -33.55 43.96 -58.04
C SER A 71 -34.55 42.80 -58.21
N HIS A 72 -35.65 42.91 -57.46
CA HIS A 72 -36.85 42.05 -57.38
C HIS A 72 -36.59 40.62 -56.81
N GLY A 73 -37.39 40.08 -55.88
CA GLY A 73 -38.49 40.67 -55.10
C GLY A 73 -39.61 39.66 -54.78
N ARG A 74 -39.96 39.48 -53.49
CA ARG A 74 -41.16 38.75 -52.99
C ARG A 74 -41.26 37.28 -53.44
N PHE A 75 -40.58 36.33 -52.77
CA PHE A 75 -40.74 34.90 -53.11
C PHE A 75 -40.69 33.82 -51.99
N GLU A 76 -40.58 34.13 -50.69
CA GLU A 76 -40.46 33.05 -49.66
C GLU A 76 -41.64 32.84 -48.69
N GLU A 77 -42.62 33.75 -48.58
CA GLU A 77 -43.80 33.50 -47.73
C GLU A 77 -44.84 32.52 -48.35
N SER A 78 -44.66 32.11 -49.60
CA SER A 78 -45.64 31.34 -50.38
C SER A 78 -45.59 29.83 -50.13
N MET A 79 -44.41 29.23 -49.95
CA MET A 79 -44.29 27.76 -49.86
C MET A 79 -44.87 27.19 -48.56
N PHE A 80 -44.56 27.77 -47.40
CA PHE A 80 -45.04 27.23 -46.12
C PHE A 80 -46.55 27.34 -45.92
N ARG A 81 -47.19 28.42 -46.42
CA ARG A 81 -48.66 28.54 -46.41
C ARG A 81 -49.33 27.57 -47.40
N SER A 82 -48.65 27.20 -48.49
CA SER A 82 -49.17 26.26 -49.51
C SER A 82 -49.37 24.84 -48.95
N LEU A 83 -48.40 24.31 -48.20
CA LEU A 83 -48.51 22.97 -47.60
C LEU A 83 -49.73 22.84 -46.67
N ILE A 84 -49.95 23.83 -45.80
CA ILE A 84 -50.95 23.74 -44.73
C ILE A 84 -52.38 23.99 -45.24
N HIS A 85 -52.59 24.72 -46.33
CA HIS A 85 -53.93 24.95 -46.91
C HIS A 85 -54.39 23.88 -47.92
N SER A 86 -53.47 23.08 -48.50
CA SER A 86 -53.80 22.05 -49.50
C SER A 86 -54.77 20.96 -48.98
N LEU A 87 -54.72 20.63 -47.68
CA LEU A 87 -55.51 19.54 -47.09
C LEU A 87 -57.01 19.83 -46.90
N LYS A 88 -57.50 21.06 -47.16
CA LYS A 88 -58.88 21.45 -46.83
C LYS A 88 -59.92 21.10 -47.90
N THR A 89 -59.53 20.80 -49.15
CA THR A 89 -60.46 20.60 -50.28
C THR A 89 -60.19 19.36 -51.15
N ARG A 90 -60.01 18.16 -50.55
CA ARG A 90 -60.28 16.87 -51.23
C ARG A 90 -60.59 15.76 -50.22
N LYS A 91 -61.87 15.38 -50.10
CA LYS A 91 -62.40 14.32 -49.20
C LYS A 91 -61.73 12.94 -49.42
N ARG A 92 -61.10 12.74 -50.59
CA ARG A 92 -60.34 11.53 -50.95
C ARG A 92 -58.97 11.43 -50.25
N TYR A 93 -58.19 12.50 -50.11
CA TYR A 93 -56.85 12.42 -49.51
C TYR A 93 -56.89 12.19 -47.99
N ARG A 94 -57.81 12.84 -47.26
CA ARG A 94 -58.03 12.51 -45.83
C ARG A 94 -58.47 11.05 -45.64
N ARG A 95 -59.25 10.48 -46.56
CA ARG A 95 -59.59 9.05 -46.55
C ARG A 95 -58.38 8.17 -46.85
N ALA A 96 -57.58 8.50 -47.87
CA ALA A 96 -56.36 7.77 -48.20
C ALA A 96 -55.36 7.78 -47.02
N ALA A 97 -55.16 8.94 -46.37
CA ALA A 97 -54.32 9.05 -45.19
C ALA A 97 -54.85 8.25 -43.99
N MET A 98 -56.17 8.28 -43.71
CA MET A 98 -56.75 7.46 -42.64
C MET A 98 -56.79 5.96 -42.96
N VAL A 99 -56.86 5.56 -44.25
CA VAL A 99 -56.74 4.16 -44.68
C VAL A 99 -55.29 3.69 -44.66
N LEU A 100 -54.32 4.56 -44.95
CA LEU A 100 -52.90 4.27 -44.77
C LEU A 100 -52.56 4.13 -43.28
N VAL A 101 -52.83 5.15 -42.46
CA VAL A 101 -52.56 5.10 -41.00
C VAL A 101 -53.34 3.97 -40.33
N GLY A 102 -54.63 3.81 -40.63
CA GLY A 102 -55.45 2.70 -40.12
C GLY A 102 -55.00 1.33 -40.64
N GLY A 103 -54.49 1.26 -41.87
CA GLY A 103 -53.92 0.05 -42.46
C GLY A 103 -52.55 -0.31 -41.86
N THR A 104 -51.70 0.67 -41.56
CA THR A 104 -50.42 0.47 -40.85
C THR A 104 -50.66 0.06 -39.41
N LEU A 105 -51.63 0.68 -38.71
CA LEU A 105 -52.04 0.27 -37.37
C LEU A 105 -52.64 -1.14 -37.37
N ALA A 106 -53.53 -1.46 -38.32
CA ALA A 106 -54.09 -2.80 -38.45
C ALA A 106 -53.04 -3.85 -38.83
N LEU A 107 -52.08 -3.53 -39.71
CA LEU A 107 -50.97 -4.41 -40.06
C LEU A 107 -50.02 -4.63 -38.87
N GLY A 108 -49.75 -3.59 -38.07
CA GLY A 108 -49.00 -3.70 -36.83
C GLY A 108 -49.72 -4.59 -35.81
N LEU A 109 -51.03 -4.40 -35.62
CA LEU A 109 -51.85 -5.21 -34.72
C LEU A 109 -51.93 -6.68 -35.17
N VAL A 110 -52.13 -6.92 -36.48
CA VAL A 110 -52.14 -8.26 -37.08
C VAL A 110 -50.74 -8.90 -36.98
N SER A 111 -49.66 -8.15 -37.20
CA SER A 111 -48.29 -8.63 -37.00
C SER A 111 -48.04 -9.02 -35.54
N GLN A 112 -48.47 -8.19 -34.59
CA GLN A 112 -48.33 -8.46 -33.15
C GLN A 112 -49.09 -9.72 -32.70
N VAL A 113 -50.27 -9.98 -33.29
CA VAL A 113 -51.08 -11.17 -32.96
C VAL A 113 -50.65 -12.42 -33.74
N ALA A 114 -50.21 -12.29 -34.99
CA ALA A 114 -49.95 -13.44 -35.87
C ALA A 114 -48.48 -13.89 -35.93
N ALA A 115 -47.51 -13.00 -35.73
CA ALA A 115 -46.09 -13.36 -35.82
C ALA A 115 -45.67 -14.48 -34.84
N PRO A 116 -46.15 -14.53 -33.58
CA PRO A 116 -45.81 -15.62 -32.65
C PRO A 116 -46.23 -17.01 -33.15
N TYR A 117 -47.28 -17.12 -33.97
CA TYR A 117 -47.78 -18.40 -34.49
C TYR A 117 -47.13 -18.82 -35.82
N LEU A 118 -46.30 -17.98 -36.43
CA LEU A 118 -45.61 -18.25 -37.71
C LEU A 118 -44.17 -18.73 -37.53
N ILE A 119 -43.66 -18.76 -36.31
CA ILE A 119 -42.27 -19.08 -35.97
C ILE A 119 -42.27 -20.31 -35.07
N SER A 120 -41.48 -21.34 -35.42
CA SER A 120 -41.37 -22.56 -34.61
C SER A 120 -40.48 -22.31 -33.40
N THR A 121 -41.02 -22.43 -32.18
CA THR A 121 -40.28 -22.20 -30.92
C THR A 121 -39.06 -23.11 -30.79
N THR A 122 -39.13 -24.34 -31.29
CA THR A 122 -38.00 -25.28 -31.36
C THR A 122 -36.87 -24.80 -32.28
N LEU A 123 -37.19 -24.34 -33.50
CA LEU A 123 -36.18 -23.83 -34.43
C LEU A 123 -35.50 -22.56 -33.88
N VAL A 124 -36.27 -21.73 -33.16
CA VAL A 124 -35.70 -20.59 -32.41
C VAL A 124 -34.81 -21.08 -31.29
N ARG A 125 -35.29 -21.96 -30.39
CA ARG A 125 -34.53 -22.52 -29.26
C ARG A 125 -33.17 -23.04 -29.71
N ASN A 126 -33.15 -24.03 -30.59
CA ASN A 126 -31.91 -24.63 -31.08
C ASN A 126 -31.00 -23.59 -31.76
N GLY A 127 -31.58 -22.61 -32.46
CA GLY A 127 -30.83 -21.50 -33.07
C GLY A 127 -30.29 -20.47 -32.07
N MET A 128 -30.86 -20.38 -30.85
CA MET A 128 -30.32 -19.57 -29.75
C MET A 128 -29.26 -20.33 -28.97
N GLU A 129 -29.47 -21.64 -28.73
CA GLU A 129 -28.50 -22.54 -28.09
C GLU A 129 -27.18 -22.50 -28.89
N ASN A 130 -27.24 -22.78 -30.21
CA ASN A 130 -26.10 -22.64 -31.13
C ASN A 130 -25.46 -21.23 -31.17
N ALA A 131 -26.23 -20.17 -30.87
CA ALA A 131 -25.70 -18.80 -30.82
C ALA A 131 -24.97 -18.52 -29.49
N VAL A 132 -25.46 -19.05 -28.37
CA VAL A 132 -24.81 -18.99 -27.06
C VAL A 132 -23.54 -19.86 -27.06
N GLU A 133 -23.63 -21.08 -27.60
CA GLU A 133 -22.48 -21.97 -27.85
C GLU A 133 -21.37 -21.27 -28.64
N GLY A 134 -21.71 -20.60 -29.75
CA GLY A 134 -20.74 -19.86 -30.56
C GLY A 134 -20.06 -18.69 -29.82
N TRP A 135 -20.75 -18.08 -28.85
CA TRP A 135 -20.20 -17.00 -28.02
C TRP A 135 -19.29 -17.51 -26.90
N PHE A 136 -19.73 -18.53 -26.16
CA PHE A 136 -19.04 -19.02 -24.96
C PHE A 136 -18.08 -20.19 -25.23
N GLY A 137 -18.26 -20.95 -26.30
CA GLY A 137 -17.46 -22.14 -26.65
C GLY A 137 -17.92 -23.43 -25.97
N HIS A 138 -19.12 -23.43 -25.40
CA HIS A 138 -19.61 -24.43 -24.44
C HIS A 138 -21.09 -24.71 -24.67
N GLU A 139 -21.54 -25.92 -24.35
CA GLU A 139 -22.91 -26.40 -24.58
C GLU A 139 -23.93 -25.51 -23.85
N ALA A 140 -24.99 -25.08 -24.55
CA ALA A 140 -26.00 -24.19 -24.01
C ALA A 140 -27.39 -24.87 -24.03
N THR A 141 -28.08 -24.90 -22.88
CA THR A 141 -29.45 -25.43 -22.79
C THR A 141 -30.39 -24.36 -22.23
N ILE A 142 -31.50 -24.11 -22.91
CA ILE A 142 -32.51 -23.11 -22.51
C ILE A 142 -33.73 -23.78 -21.86
N GLY A 143 -34.11 -23.37 -20.65
CA GLY A 143 -35.31 -23.83 -19.96
C GLY A 143 -36.61 -23.15 -20.43
N GLY A 144 -37.64 -23.93 -20.75
CA GLY A 144 -38.94 -23.41 -21.22
C GLY A 144 -38.87 -22.80 -22.63
N ASP A 145 -39.98 -22.34 -23.19
CA ASP A 145 -40.01 -21.79 -24.56
C ASP A 145 -39.54 -20.33 -24.65
N PRO A 146 -38.73 -19.96 -25.66
CA PRO A 146 -38.32 -18.58 -25.91
C PRO A 146 -39.50 -17.63 -26.19
N GLU A 147 -39.51 -16.46 -25.54
CA GLU A 147 -40.54 -15.44 -25.71
C GLU A 147 -40.03 -14.33 -26.66
N LEU A 148 -40.76 -14.07 -27.76
CA LEU A 148 -40.36 -13.09 -28.78
C LEU A 148 -41.30 -11.87 -28.79
N HIS A 149 -40.72 -10.70 -28.62
CA HIS A 149 -41.43 -9.42 -28.53
C HIS A 149 -40.96 -8.49 -29.65
N PHE A 150 -41.84 -8.14 -30.59
CA PHE A 150 -41.46 -7.36 -31.78
C PHE A 150 -41.57 -5.83 -31.63
N TRP A 151 -42.23 -5.35 -30.58
CA TRP A 151 -42.58 -3.94 -30.37
C TRP A 151 -42.45 -3.56 -28.88
N PRO A 152 -42.00 -2.33 -28.53
CA PRO A 152 -41.59 -1.24 -29.42
C PRO A 152 -40.16 -1.41 -30.02
N ARG A 153 -39.33 -2.29 -29.45
CA ARG A 153 -38.08 -2.78 -30.02
C ARG A 153 -38.13 -4.32 -30.12
N PRO A 154 -37.63 -4.95 -31.19
CA PRO A 154 -37.52 -6.40 -31.26
C PRO A 154 -36.51 -6.95 -30.25
N HIS A 155 -36.98 -7.80 -29.34
CA HIS A 155 -36.17 -8.50 -28.35
C HIS A 155 -36.69 -9.92 -28.09
N ILE A 156 -35.81 -10.78 -27.61
CA ILE A 156 -36.10 -12.15 -27.19
C ILE A 156 -35.85 -12.28 -25.69
N ILE A 157 -36.64 -13.10 -24.99
CA ILE A 157 -36.43 -13.46 -23.58
C ILE A 157 -36.29 -14.98 -23.50
N LEU A 158 -35.19 -15.41 -22.90
CA LEU A 158 -34.81 -16.79 -22.62
C LEU A 158 -34.83 -16.99 -21.11
N LYS A 159 -35.24 -18.18 -20.66
CA LYS A 159 -35.39 -18.51 -19.23
C LYS A 159 -34.48 -19.69 -18.90
N ASP A 160 -33.98 -19.72 -17.66
CA ASP A 160 -33.12 -20.78 -17.11
C ASP A 160 -32.09 -21.29 -18.14
N VAL A 161 -31.25 -20.37 -18.62
CA VAL A 161 -30.19 -20.66 -19.59
C VAL A 161 -29.00 -21.21 -18.83
N SER A 162 -28.55 -22.41 -19.16
CA SER A 162 -27.38 -23.05 -18.53
C SER A 162 -26.28 -23.33 -19.55
N ILE A 163 -25.02 -23.13 -19.15
CA ILE A 163 -23.84 -23.29 -19.99
C ILE A 163 -22.88 -24.28 -19.33
N ARG A 164 -22.43 -25.28 -20.09
CA ARG A 164 -21.74 -26.48 -19.58
C ARG A 164 -20.56 -26.89 -20.47
N GLU A 165 -19.54 -27.50 -19.86
CA GLU A 165 -18.36 -28.00 -20.60
C GLU A 165 -18.71 -29.02 -21.69
N THR A 166 -19.76 -29.83 -21.50
CA THR A 166 -20.26 -30.81 -22.49
C THR A 166 -21.75 -31.07 -22.33
N GLU A 167 -22.35 -31.71 -23.34
CA GLU A 167 -23.72 -32.29 -23.36
C GLU A 167 -24.07 -33.17 -22.15
N ASP A 168 -23.08 -33.71 -21.40
CA ASP A 168 -23.35 -34.53 -20.23
C ASP A 168 -23.98 -33.69 -19.10
N PRO A 169 -25.18 -34.00 -18.59
CA PRO A 169 -25.78 -33.29 -17.46
C PRO A 169 -24.93 -33.31 -16.17
N ALA A 170 -23.97 -34.23 -16.06
CA ALA A 170 -23.01 -34.33 -14.97
C ALA A 170 -21.70 -33.53 -15.18
N SER A 171 -21.52 -32.87 -16.34
CA SER A 171 -20.37 -31.99 -16.61
C SER A 171 -20.34 -30.75 -15.71
N ARG A 172 -19.24 -29.98 -15.69
CA ARG A 172 -19.19 -28.72 -14.93
C ARG A 172 -20.19 -27.72 -15.51
N LEU A 173 -21.06 -27.20 -14.64
CA LEU A 173 -21.84 -26.01 -14.90
C LEU A 173 -20.91 -24.79 -14.83
N ILE A 174 -20.76 -24.07 -15.94
CA ILE A 174 -19.93 -22.86 -16.05
C ILE A 174 -20.77 -21.64 -15.68
N ALA A 175 -21.99 -21.55 -16.23
CA ALA A 175 -22.92 -20.46 -15.92
C ALA A 175 -24.38 -20.92 -15.91
N GLN A 176 -25.23 -20.21 -15.16
CA GLN A 176 -26.69 -20.28 -15.23
C GLN A 176 -27.27 -18.87 -15.21
N VAL A 177 -28.30 -18.57 -16.00
CA VAL A 177 -29.01 -17.28 -15.98
C VAL A 177 -30.50 -17.52 -15.88
N ASP A 178 -31.14 -17.05 -14.80
CA ASP A 178 -32.58 -17.24 -14.58
C ASP A 178 -33.41 -16.61 -15.72
N GLY A 179 -32.99 -15.44 -16.21
CA GLY A 179 -33.57 -14.78 -17.37
C GLY A 179 -32.52 -14.02 -18.18
N LEU A 180 -32.43 -14.31 -19.47
CA LEU A 180 -31.54 -13.65 -20.43
C LEU A 180 -32.41 -12.98 -21.51
N SER A 181 -32.36 -11.66 -21.61
CA SER A 181 -32.98 -10.92 -22.73
C SER A 181 -31.91 -10.35 -23.66
N ALA A 182 -32.24 -10.21 -24.94
CA ALA A 182 -31.39 -9.57 -25.95
C ALA A 182 -32.24 -8.88 -27.04
N SER A 183 -31.81 -7.70 -27.49
CA SER A 183 -32.40 -7.04 -28.67
C SER A 183 -31.85 -7.62 -29.98
N PHE A 184 -32.63 -7.55 -31.08
CA PHE A 184 -32.19 -8.05 -32.39
C PHE A 184 -32.66 -7.21 -33.58
N GLU A 185 -31.86 -7.19 -34.66
CA GLU A 185 -32.23 -6.48 -35.90
C GLU A 185 -33.22 -7.30 -36.76
N LEU A 186 -34.52 -6.98 -36.67
CA LEU A 186 -35.59 -7.65 -37.43
C LEU A 186 -35.34 -7.73 -38.95
N PHE A 187 -34.66 -6.74 -39.54
CA PHE A 187 -34.33 -6.72 -40.97
C PHE A 187 -33.19 -7.68 -41.35
N GLN A 188 -32.24 -7.94 -40.44
CA GLN A 188 -31.20 -8.95 -40.63
C GLN A 188 -31.79 -10.35 -40.39
N ALA A 189 -32.66 -10.50 -39.38
CA ALA A 189 -33.36 -11.75 -39.09
C ALA A 189 -34.17 -12.21 -40.32
N PHE A 190 -34.88 -11.30 -41.00
CA PHE A 190 -35.57 -11.59 -42.27
C PHE A 190 -34.63 -11.99 -43.42
N ARG A 191 -33.35 -11.62 -43.36
CA ARG A 191 -32.29 -12.03 -44.29
C ARG A 191 -31.56 -13.32 -43.86
N GLY A 192 -32.05 -14.01 -42.81
CA GLY A 192 -31.41 -15.21 -42.26
C GLY A 192 -30.12 -14.92 -41.46
N ARG A 193 -29.95 -13.69 -40.95
CA ARG A 193 -28.84 -13.28 -40.09
C ARG A 193 -29.38 -12.78 -38.75
N LEU A 194 -29.33 -13.63 -37.73
CA LEU A 194 -29.63 -13.21 -36.37
C LEU A 194 -28.39 -12.52 -35.79
N VAL A 195 -28.58 -11.28 -35.33
CA VAL A 195 -27.55 -10.48 -34.65
C VAL A 195 -28.19 -9.98 -33.37
N PHE A 196 -27.58 -10.30 -32.24
CA PHE A 196 -28.04 -9.94 -30.90
C PHE A 196 -27.14 -8.86 -30.32
N GLN A 197 -27.75 -7.93 -29.60
CA GLN A 197 -27.11 -6.80 -28.91
C GLN A 197 -28.01 -6.35 -27.77
N ASP A 198 -27.51 -5.49 -26.88
CA ASP A 198 -28.27 -4.92 -25.76
C ASP A 198 -28.87 -6.04 -24.89
N PHE A 199 -27.99 -6.71 -24.15
CA PHE A 199 -28.27 -7.89 -23.33
C PHE A 199 -28.67 -7.51 -21.90
N GLU A 200 -29.61 -8.24 -21.33
CA GLU A 200 -30.06 -8.10 -19.93
C GLU A 200 -29.98 -9.46 -19.24
N LEU A 201 -29.15 -9.56 -18.19
CA LEU A 201 -28.85 -10.77 -17.44
C LEU A 201 -29.48 -10.67 -16.06
N VAL A 202 -30.62 -11.33 -15.86
CA VAL A 202 -31.34 -11.40 -14.59
C VAL A 202 -30.87 -12.63 -13.80
N ARG A 203 -30.29 -12.37 -12.63
CA ARG A 203 -29.67 -13.34 -11.70
C ARG A 203 -28.72 -14.34 -12.37
N PRO A 204 -27.72 -13.89 -13.16
CA PRO A 204 -26.66 -14.76 -13.66
C PRO A 204 -25.81 -15.29 -12.50
N LYS A 205 -25.47 -16.57 -12.56
CA LYS A 205 -24.59 -17.29 -11.64
C LYS A 205 -23.41 -17.81 -12.46
N LEU A 206 -22.19 -17.38 -12.14
CA LEU A 206 -20.97 -17.80 -12.82
C LEU A 206 -20.10 -18.63 -11.87
N PHE A 207 -19.61 -19.78 -12.32
CA PHE A 207 -18.83 -20.72 -11.54
C PHE A 207 -17.45 -20.91 -12.18
N SER A 208 -16.40 -20.42 -11.51
CA SER A 208 -15.02 -20.47 -12.02
C SER A 208 -14.07 -21.11 -11.02
N ILE A 209 -12.97 -21.68 -11.52
CA ILE A 209 -11.98 -22.41 -10.72
C ILE A 209 -10.64 -21.68 -10.82
N ARG A 210 -10.05 -21.32 -9.67
CA ARG A 210 -8.67 -20.84 -9.59
C ARG A 210 -7.72 -22.04 -9.59
N GLN A 211 -6.89 -22.11 -10.62
CA GLN A 211 -5.83 -23.11 -10.77
C GLN A 211 -4.69 -22.88 -9.76
N ALA A 212 -3.85 -23.89 -9.56
CA ALA A 212 -2.71 -23.82 -8.63
C ALA A 212 -1.64 -22.79 -9.03
N SER A 213 -1.57 -22.38 -10.30
CA SER A 213 -0.75 -21.26 -10.79
C SER A 213 -1.28 -19.88 -10.39
N GLY A 214 -2.48 -19.81 -9.79
CA GLY A 214 -3.19 -18.57 -9.51
C GLY A 214 -4.06 -18.08 -10.67
N ASP A 215 -3.87 -18.63 -11.89
CA ASP A 215 -4.74 -18.40 -13.05
C ASP A 215 -6.20 -18.75 -12.70
N ILE A 216 -7.14 -17.88 -13.08
CA ILE A 216 -8.56 -18.19 -12.98
C ILE A 216 -8.98 -18.80 -14.31
N ASP A 217 -9.55 -20.01 -14.25
CA ASP A 217 -10.11 -20.65 -15.42
C ASP A 217 -11.43 -19.98 -15.82
N TRP A 218 -11.31 -19.08 -16.79
CA TRP A 218 -12.42 -18.46 -17.50
C TRP A 218 -12.79 -19.21 -18.78
N SER A 219 -12.28 -20.43 -19.02
CA SER A 219 -12.35 -21.19 -20.29
C SER A 219 -13.55 -20.82 -21.16
N MET A 220 -13.33 -19.98 -22.16
CA MET A 220 -14.32 -19.61 -23.17
C MET A 220 -13.70 -19.93 -24.52
N ASP A 221 -14.01 -21.09 -25.11
CA ASP A 221 -13.45 -21.49 -26.41
C ASP A 221 -14.23 -20.91 -27.61
N GLY A 222 -15.15 -19.98 -27.34
CA GLY A 222 -15.98 -19.29 -28.34
C GLY A 222 -15.36 -18.02 -28.91
N LEU A 223 -16.22 -17.21 -29.55
CA LEU A 223 -15.86 -16.07 -30.41
C LEU A 223 -14.87 -15.07 -29.79
N LEU A 224 -14.96 -14.82 -28.48
CA LEU A 224 -14.05 -13.91 -27.77
C LEU A 224 -12.61 -14.42 -27.79
N ASN A 225 -12.38 -15.70 -27.53
CA ASN A 225 -11.05 -16.31 -27.58
C ASN A 225 -10.52 -16.31 -29.02
N ASP A 226 -11.33 -16.67 -30.01
CA ASP A 226 -10.93 -16.62 -31.42
C ASP A 226 -10.50 -15.20 -31.87
N ALA A 227 -11.21 -14.16 -31.42
CA ALA A 227 -10.83 -12.77 -31.63
C ALA A 227 -9.49 -12.44 -30.92
N VAL A 228 -9.33 -12.84 -29.66
CA VAL A 228 -8.10 -12.61 -28.87
C VAL A 228 -6.89 -13.34 -29.45
N GLN A 229 -7.00 -14.62 -29.84
CA GLN A 229 -5.94 -15.37 -30.53
C GLN A 229 -5.61 -14.75 -31.89
N THR A 230 -6.58 -14.12 -32.56
CA THR A 230 -6.34 -13.40 -33.82
C THR A 230 -5.55 -12.12 -33.59
N VAL A 231 -5.88 -11.29 -32.60
CA VAL A 231 -5.06 -10.12 -32.22
C VAL A 231 -3.66 -10.53 -31.74
N LYS A 232 -3.56 -11.62 -30.97
CA LYS A 232 -2.29 -12.21 -30.49
C LYS A 232 -1.38 -12.64 -31.64
N ARG A 233 -1.94 -13.30 -32.66
CA ARG A 233 -1.24 -13.66 -33.92
C ARG A 233 -0.89 -12.43 -34.77
N ASN A 234 -1.79 -11.45 -34.86
CA ASN A 234 -1.61 -10.19 -35.61
C ASN A 234 -0.70 -9.16 -34.87
N ALA A 235 0.20 -9.63 -34.02
CA ALA A 235 1.15 -8.83 -33.25
C ALA A 235 0.54 -7.65 -32.45
N GLY A 236 -0.70 -7.79 -31.98
CA GLY A 236 -1.40 -6.76 -31.21
C GLY A 236 -2.12 -5.71 -32.04
N ASN A 237 -2.22 -5.89 -33.35
CA ASN A 237 -3.13 -5.08 -34.16
C ASN A 237 -4.57 -5.42 -33.77
N PRO A 238 -5.38 -4.47 -33.25
CA PRO A 238 -6.77 -4.74 -32.85
C PRO A 238 -7.71 -4.98 -34.04
N ALA A 239 -7.23 -4.86 -35.28
CA ALA A 239 -7.97 -5.24 -36.48
C ALA A 239 -8.21 -6.76 -36.54
N ILE A 240 -9.48 -7.12 -36.40
CA ILE A 240 -10.05 -8.45 -36.62
C ILE A 240 -11.06 -8.38 -37.78
N ASP A 241 -11.34 -9.53 -38.41
CA ASP A 241 -12.36 -9.64 -39.46
C ASP A 241 -13.77 -9.39 -38.90
N ASP A 242 -14.69 -8.86 -39.73
CA ASP A 242 -16.07 -8.57 -39.31
C ASP A 242 -16.84 -9.82 -38.83
N THR A 243 -16.42 -11.03 -39.24
CA THR A 243 -16.95 -12.30 -38.71
C THR A 243 -16.60 -12.57 -37.24
N LEU A 244 -15.45 -12.06 -36.77
CA LEU A 244 -15.03 -12.11 -35.37
C LEU A 244 -15.39 -10.84 -34.60
N ASN A 245 -15.79 -9.76 -35.29
CA ASN A 245 -16.03 -8.43 -34.71
C ASN A 245 -17.51 -8.23 -34.32
N ALA A 246 -18.10 -9.22 -33.68
CA ALA A 246 -19.53 -9.21 -33.37
C ALA A 246 -19.92 -8.01 -32.49
N ALA A 247 -21.11 -7.47 -32.78
CA ALA A 247 -21.77 -6.48 -31.95
C ALA A 247 -22.18 -7.08 -30.60
N ILE A 248 -22.13 -6.27 -29.55
CA ILE A 248 -22.56 -6.65 -28.19
C ILE A 248 -23.52 -5.57 -27.64
N GLY A 249 -23.15 -4.29 -27.78
CA GLY A 249 -23.99 -3.16 -27.34
C GLY A 249 -23.81 -2.89 -25.85
N GLU A 250 -24.92 -2.74 -25.12
CA GLU A 250 -24.91 -2.74 -23.66
C GLU A 250 -25.09 -4.16 -23.10
N VAL A 251 -24.49 -4.47 -21.95
CA VAL A 251 -24.81 -5.66 -21.15
C VAL A 251 -25.17 -5.20 -19.73
N THR A 252 -26.45 -5.32 -19.37
CA THR A 252 -26.95 -5.05 -18.02
C THR A 252 -26.97 -6.35 -17.20
N VAL A 253 -26.54 -6.27 -15.94
CA VAL A 253 -26.59 -7.35 -14.96
C VAL A 253 -27.48 -6.93 -13.80
N GLU A 254 -28.47 -7.76 -13.46
CA GLU A 254 -29.34 -7.58 -12.29
C GLU A 254 -29.17 -8.76 -11.32
N ASN A 255 -28.84 -8.47 -10.06
CA ASN A 255 -28.78 -9.42 -8.95
C ASN A 255 -27.97 -10.72 -9.23
N GLY A 256 -26.86 -10.59 -9.96
CA GLY A 256 -25.95 -11.68 -10.28
C GLY A 256 -25.10 -12.18 -9.11
N THR A 257 -24.40 -13.29 -9.34
CA THR A 257 -23.49 -13.95 -8.40
C THR A 257 -22.29 -14.56 -9.15
N ILE A 258 -21.09 -14.46 -8.59
CA ILE A 258 -19.89 -15.14 -9.10
C ILE A 258 -19.30 -15.97 -7.96
N GLU A 259 -19.16 -17.27 -8.16
CA GLU A 259 -18.48 -18.19 -7.25
C GLU A 259 -17.11 -18.57 -7.84
N ILE A 260 -16.05 -18.33 -7.08
CA ILE A 260 -14.67 -18.70 -7.42
C ILE A 260 -14.21 -19.76 -6.41
N ALA A 261 -14.04 -20.99 -6.87
CA ALA A 261 -13.50 -22.09 -6.06
C ALA A 261 -11.99 -22.26 -6.30
N THR A 262 -11.25 -22.76 -5.31
CA THR A 262 -9.89 -23.31 -5.51
C THR A 262 -9.95 -24.65 -6.25
N ALA A 263 -8.84 -25.05 -6.89
CA ALA A 263 -8.75 -26.32 -7.63
C ALA A 263 -8.92 -27.59 -6.76
N ASP A 264 -8.68 -27.49 -5.45
CA ASP A 264 -9.01 -28.52 -4.44
C ASP A 264 -10.49 -28.51 -4.00
N GLY A 265 -11.23 -27.43 -4.29
CA GLY A 265 -12.62 -27.22 -3.88
C GLY A 265 -12.84 -26.82 -2.42
N GLU A 266 -11.78 -26.70 -1.60
CA GLU A 266 -11.89 -26.40 -0.17
C GLU A 266 -12.29 -24.94 0.11
N HIS A 267 -11.77 -24.00 -0.68
CA HIS A 267 -11.99 -22.57 -0.47
C HIS A 267 -12.87 -22.00 -1.58
N LYS A 268 -13.91 -21.27 -1.18
CA LYS A 268 -14.87 -20.63 -2.10
C LYS A 268 -15.06 -19.15 -1.75
N THR A 269 -14.87 -18.30 -2.74
CA THR A 269 -15.10 -16.86 -2.64
C THR A 269 -16.29 -16.48 -3.51
N THR A 270 -17.35 -15.96 -2.89
CA THR A 270 -18.59 -15.62 -3.60
C THR A 270 -18.85 -14.11 -3.59
N VAL A 271 -18.91 -13.51 -4.77
CA VAL A 271 -19.45 -12.16 -4.99
C VAL A 271 -20.95 -12.29 -5.23
N THR A 272 -21.76 -11.55 -4.49
CA THR A 272 -23.23 -11.60 -4.54
C THR A 272 -23.82 -10.23 -4.85
N ALA A 273 -25.12 -10.18 -5.20
CA ALA A 273 -25.83 -8.95 -5.56
C ALA A 273 -25.10 -8.11 -6.62
N LEU A 274 -24.50 -8.78 -7.61
CA LEU A 274 -23.81 -8.14 -8.72
C LEU A 274 -24.83 -7.38 -9.57
N ASN A 275 -24.69 -6.06 -9.68
CA ASN A 275 -25.62 -5.18 -10.39
C ASN A 275 -24.84 -4.11 -11.16
N GLY A 276 -25.21 -3.82 -12.41
CA GLY A 276 -24.59 -2.74 -13.19
C GLY A 276 -24.60 -2.94 -14.70
N THR A 277 -23.79 -2.17 -15.42
CA THR A 277 -23.72 -2.19 -16.89
C THR A 277 -22.29 -2.33 -17.43
N VAL A 278 -22.19 -2.91 -18.63
CA VAL A 278 -20.98 -2.97 -19.46
C VAL A 278 -21.33 -2.42 -20.84
N GLU A 279 -20.77 -1.27 -21.19
CA GLU A 279 -20.89 -0.63 -22.50
C GLU A 279 -19.76 -1.15 -23.41
N TRP A 280 -20.07 -2.07 -24.33
CA TRP A 280 -19.09 -2.63 -25.28
C TRP A 280 -19.73 -2.78 -26.67
N PRO A 281 -19.67 -1.75 -27.56
CA PRO A 281 -20.44 -1.76 -28.80
C PRO A 281 -20.18 -2.97 -29.73
N ARG A 282 -18.94 -3.46 -29.75
CA ARG A 282 -18.47 -4.64 -30.49
C ARG A 282 -17.10 -5.06 -29.96
N LEU A 283 -16.70 -6.31 -30.17
CA LEU A 283 -15.44 -6.86 -29.65
C LEU A 283 -14.20 -5.99 -29.90
N SER A 284 -14.02 -5.41 -31.10
CA SER A 284 -12.87 -4.55 -31.41
C SER A 284 -12.97 -3.10 -30.93
N ALA A 285 -14.07 -2.70 -30.29
CA ALA A 285 -14.27 -1.34 -29.79
C ALA A 285 -13.83 -1.20 -28.33
N ALA A 286 -13.70 0.05 -27.86
CA ALA A 286 -13.50 0.36 -26.45
C ALA A 286 -14.62 -0.26 -25.59
N ILE A 287 -14.23 -0.74 -24.41
CA ILE A 287 -15.13 -1.21 -23.36
C ILE A 287 -15.14 -0.18 -22.22
N SER A 288 -16.30 0.03 -21.61
CA SER A 288 -16.38 0.58 -20.25
C SER A 288 -17.41 -0.19 -19.42
N SER A 289 -17.25 -0.21 -18.10
CA SER A 289 -18.24 -0.82 -17.20
C SER A 289 -18.39 -0.05 -15.90
N ARG A 290 -19.56 -0.19 -15.29
CA ARG A 290 -19.87 0.25 -13.93
C ARG A 290 -20.67 -0.87 -13.27
N LEU A 291 -19.98 -1.65 -12.44
CA LEU A 291 -20.53 -2.77 -11.69
C LEU A 291 -20.54 -2.44 -10.19
N SER A 292 -21.42 -3.08 -9.46
CA SER A 292 -21.52 -3.03 -8.00
C SER A 292 -21.82 -4.42 -7.48
N GLY A 293 -21.37 -4.75 -6.27
CA GLY A 293 -21.56 -6.08 -5.70
C GLY A 293 -21.22 -6.13 -4.22
N THR A 294 -21.42 -7.30 -3.61
CA THR A 294 -21.16 -7.56 -2.19
C THR A 294 -20.22 -8.76 -2.05
N LEU A 295 -19.13 -8.57 -1.30
CA LEU A 295 -18.14 -9.60 -0.97
C LEU A 295 -17.96 -9.66 0.54
N ASN A 296 -18.13 -10.84 1.15
CA ASN A 296 -18.10 -11.06 2.60
C ASN A 296 -18.93 -10.01 3.39
N GLY A 297 -20.13 -9.68 2.89
CA GLY A 297 -21.04 -8.72 3.51
C GLY A 297 -20.70 -7.23 3.35
N LYS A 298 -19.57 -6.87 2.72
CA LYS A 298 -19.21 -5.48 2.40
C LYS A 298 -19.50 -5.18 0.93
N THR A 299 -20.08 -4.02 0.66
CA THR A 299 -20.39 -3.55 -0.70
C THR A 299 -19.18 -2.92 -1.36
N PHE A 300 -19.10 -3.03 -2.69
CA PHE A 300 -18.14 -2.32 -3.52
C PHE A 300 -18.77 -1.87 -4.85
N THR A 301 -18.14 -0.88 -5.45
CA THR A 301 -18.35 -0.46 -6.84
C THR A 301 -17.04 -0.63 -7.60
N LEU A 302 -17.14 -1.07 -8.85
CA LEU A 302 -16.04 -1.25 -9.79
C LEU A 302 -16.39 -0.47 -11.07
N ALA A 303 -15.50 0.41 -11.51
CA ALA A 303 -15.55 0.94 -12.87
C ALA A 303 -14.24 0.62 -13.60
N LEU A 304 -14.36 0.25 -14.88
CA LEU A 304 -13.26 -0.12 -15.76
C LEU A 304 -13.45 0.59 -17.10
N SER A 305 -12.38 1.04 -17.73
CA SER A 305 -12.38 1.39 -19.16
C SER A 305 -11.08 0.97 -19.84
N ALA A 306 -11.18 0.43 -21.06
CA ALA A 306 -10.04 0.10 -21.89
C ALA A 306 -10.34 0.43 -23.37
N PRO A 307 -9.56 1.31 -24.04
CA PRO A 307 -9.78 1.65 -25.44
C PRO A 307 -9.58 0.49 -26.42
N GLN A 308 -8.78 -0.52 -26.06
CA GLN A 308 -8.50 -1.70 -26.89
C GLN A 308 -8.54 -3.02 -26.08
N PRO A 309 -9.73 -3.51 -25.69
CA PRO A 309 -9.85 -4.69 -24.83
C PRO A 309 -9.22 -5.96 -25.43
N LEU A 310 -9.32 -6.18 -26.74
CA LEU A 310 -8.68 -7.35 -27.38
C LEU A 310 -7.15 -7.27 -27.35
N THR A 311 -6.56 -6.06 -27.41
CA THR A 311 -5.11 -5.88 -27.25
C THR A 311 -4.70 -6.27 -25.83
N LEU A 312 -5.41 -5.74 -24.82
CA LEU A 312 -5.22 -6.06 -23.41
C LEU A 312 -5.31 -7.58 -23.13
N LEU A 313 -6.39 -8.21 -23.58
CA LEU A 313 -6.68 -9.65 -23.44
C LEU A 313 -5.71 -10.54 -24.23
N SER A 314 -5.11 -10.06 -25.32
CA SER A 314 -4.08 -10.80 -26.06
C SER A 314 -2.74 -10.93 -25.33
N GLY A 315 -2.63 -10.39 -24.11
CA GLY A 315 -1.38 -10.29 -23.35
C GLY A 315 -0.46 -9.19 -23.89
N ARG A 316 -1.03 -8.10 -24.41
CA ARG A 316 -0.28 -6.97 -24.98
C ARG A 316 -0.69 -5.63 -24.39
N ASN A 317 0.27 -4.74 -24.33
CA ASN A 317 0.15 -3.43 -23.70
C ASN A 317 -0.97 -2.60 -24.34
N SER A 318 -1.96 -2.22 -23.54
CA SER A 318 -3.08 -1.35 -23.88
C SER A 318 -3.27 -0.35 -22.75
N GLU A 319 -3.82 0.82 -23.05
CA GLU A 319 -4.36 1.72 -22.02
C GLU A 319 -5.53 1.04 -21.29
N ALA A 320 -5.59 1.25 -19.97
CA ALA A 320 -6.67 0.82 -19.10
C ALA A 320 -6.76 1.72 -17.86
N ASP A 321 -7.99 2.07 -17.49
CA ASP A 321 -8.32 2.75 -16.23
C ASP A 321 -9.21 1.84 -15.39
N MET A 322 -8.96 1.79 -14.08
CA MET A 322 -9.72 0.97 -13.15
C MET A 322 -9.93 1.74 -11.84
N SER A 323 -11.13 1.67 -11.28
CA SER A 323 -11.41 2.20 -9.94
C SER A 323 -12.31 1.25 -9.15
N ILE A 324 -11.97 1.03 -7.89
CA ILE A 324 -12.73 0.25 -6.92
C ILE A 324 -13.02 1.15 -5.73
N ASN A 325 -14.28 1.24 -5.29
CA ASN A 325 -14.67 2.03 -4.11
C ASN A 325 -15.63 1.24 -3.23
N SER A 326 -15.38 1.24 -1.93
CA SER A 326 -16.14 0.57 -0.87
C SER A 326 -16.19 1.45 0.37
N ASP A 327 -17.09 1.16 1.32
CA ASP A 327 -17.11 1.81 2.64
C ASP A 327 -15.81 1.57 3.45
N LEU A 328 -14.99 0.60 3.06
CA LEU A 328 -13.72 0.28 3.68
C LEU A 328 -12.50 0.96 3.03
N PHE A 329 -12.44 0.99 1.70
CA PHE A 329 -11.30 1.50 0.94
C PHE A 329 -11.72 2.04 -0.44
N SER A 330 -10.85 2.87 -1.02
CA SER A 330 -10.87 3.20 -2.43
C SER A 330 -9.50 2.92 -3.05
N ALA A 331 -9.49 2.45 -4.29
CA ALA A 331 -8.28 2.19 -5.07
C ALA A 331 -8.52 2.57 -6.54
N GLN A 332 -7.52 3.16 -7.19
CA GLN A 332 -7.56 3.54 -8.60
C GLN A 332 -6.23 3.24 -9.29
N PHE A 333 -6.31 2.90 -10.57
CA PHE A 333 -5.19 2.73 -11.48
C PHE A 333 -5.52 3.41 -12.82
N SER A 334 -4.54 4.10 -13.41
CA SER A 334 -4.63 4.68 -14.75
C SER A 334 -3.28 4.58 -15.46
N GLY A 335 -3.25 3.91 -16.61
CA GLY A 335 -2.03 3.76 -17.40
C GLY A 335 -2.08 2.60 -18.39
N THR A 336 -0.92 1.97 -18.62
CA THR A 336 -0.78 0.81 -19.50
C THR A 336 -0.89 -0.49 -18.71
N ALA A 337 -1.69 -1.43 -19.19
CA ALA A 337 -1.80 -2.77 -18.64
C ALA A 337 -1.68 -3.85 -19.74
N ASN A 338 -1.45 -5.12 -19.35
CA ASN A 338 -1.73 -6.29 -20.18
C ASN A 338 -2.16 -7.50 -19.33
N LEU A 339 -2.92 -8.42 -19.93
CA LEU A 339 -3.42 -9.64 -19.28
C LEU A 339 -2.67 -10.89 -19.78
N ALA A 340 -1.33 -10.84 -19.73
CA ALA A 340 -0.50 -12.04 -19.79
C ALA A 340 -0.43 -12.75 -18.41
N ASN A 341 0.15 -13.96 -18.36
CA ASN A 341 0.26 -14.79 -17.14
C ASN A 341 0.78 -14.03 -15.91
N TYR A 342 1.69 -13.06 -16.10
CA TYR A 342 1.99 -12.04 -15.11
C TYR A 342 1.46 -10.70 -15.63
N ALA A 343 0.39 -10.21 -15.01
CA ALA A 343 -0.31 -9.00 -15.47
C ALA A 343 0.62 -7.78 -15.41
N PHE A 344 1.04 -7.29 -16.58
CA PHE A 344 1.81 -6.06 -16.66
C PHE A 344 0.91 -4.89 -16.25
N LEU A 345 1.40 -4.06 -15.35
CA LEU A 345 0.82 -2.77 -14.99
C LEU A 345 1.95 -1.73 -15.09
N SER A 346 1.65 -0.54 -15.61
CA SER A 346 2.57 0.60 -15.66
C SER A 346 1.76 1.89 -15.72
N GLY A 347 1.65 2.61 -14.60
CA GLY A 347 0.79 3.78 -14.52
C GLY A 347 0.65 4.37 -13.11
N ALA A 348 -0.15 5.42 -13.02
CA ALA A 348 -0.50 6.04 -11.75
C ALA A 348 -1.39 5.10 -10.92
N PHE A 349 -1.09 5.00 -9.63
CA PHE A 349 -1.84 4.21 -8.66
C PHE A 349 -2.13 5.05 -7.41
N SER A 350 -3.36 4.96 -6.90
CA SER A 350 -3.78 5.52 -5.63
C SER A 350 -4.62 4.53 -4.83
N MET A 351 -4.40 4.47 -3.53
CA MET A 351 -5.18 3.69 -2.57
C MET A 351 -5.38 4.50 -1.30
N ALA A 352 -6.57 4.41 -0.70
CA ALA A 352 -6.88 5.01 0.59
C ALA A 352 -7.86 4.16 1.41
N THR A 353 -7.67 4.15 2.72
CA THR A 353 -8.63 3.66 3.71
C THR A 353 -8.58 4.54 4.96
N GLN A 354 -9.72 4.66 5.64
CA GLN A 354 -9.86 5.28 6.96
C GLN A 354 -10.31 4.27 8.03
N ARG A 355 -10.29 2.97 7.68
CA ARG A 355 -10.89 1.85 8.40
C ARG A 355 -10.02 0.60 8.26
N MET A 356 -8.70 0.74 8.38
CA MET A 356 -7.78 -0.39 8.24
C MET A 356 -8.13 -1.58 9.16
N PRO A 357 -8.58 -1.42 10.42
CA PRO A 357 -8.99 -2.55 11.25
C PRO A 357 -10.20 -3.30 10.67
N GLU A 358 -11.19 -2.60 10.11
CA GLU A 358 -12.32 -3.26 9.44
C GLU A 358 -11.92 -3.99 8.15
N ILE A 359 -10.80 -3.60 7.49
CA ILE A 359 -10.23 -4.33 6.34
C ILE A 359 -9.54 -5.60 6.83
N LEU A 360 -8.75 -5.50 7.91
CA LEU A 360 -8.09 -6.65 8.53
C LEU A 360 -9.13 -7.69 8.98
N ASP A 361 -10.19 -7.26 9.67
CA ASP A 361 -11.32 -8.11 10.06
C ASP A 361 -12.06 -8.72 8.84
N TRP A 362 -12.29 -7.94 7.78
CA TRP A 362 -12.97 -8.40 6.55
C TRP A 362 -12.17 -9.44 5.75
N LEU A 363 -10.86 -9.48 5.95
CA LEU A 363 -9.93 -10.47 5.41
C LEU A 363 -9.57 -11.61 6.40
N ASP A 364 -10.14 -11.58 7.61
CA ASP A 364 -9.79 -12.43 8.77
C ASP A 364 -8.30 -12.39 9.20
N ILE A 365 -7.62 -11.27 8.91
CA ILE A 365 -6.21 -11.02 9.22
C ILE A 365 -6.10 -10.43 10.64
N ARG A 366 -6.12 -11.31 11.65
CA ARG A 366 -6.13 -10.91 13.07
C ARG A 366 -4.74 -10.53 13.61
N VAL A 367 -4.25 -9.36 13.22
CA VAL A 367 -2.95 -8.84 13.67
C VAL A 367 -3.13 -7.82 14.79
N THR A 368 -2.79 -8.20 16.03
CA THR A 368 -2.69 -7.27 17.17
C THR A 368 -1.77 -6.07 16.84
N GLY A 369 -1.94 -4.92 17.47
CA GLY A 369 -1.08 -3.75 17.29
C GLY A 369 -1.32 -2.98 15.97
N LEU A 370 -1.69 -3.67 14.88
CA LEU A 370 -2.20 -3.04 13.66
C LEU A 370 -3.62 -2.48 13.81
N ASP A 371 -4.36 -2.83 14.87
CA ASP A 371 -5.58 -2.15 15.30
C ASP A 371 -5.37 -0.62 15.49
N ARG A 372 -4.13 -0.22 15.78
CA ARG A 372 -3.74 1.18 15.95
C ARG A 372 -3.52 1.91 14.62
N LEU A 373 -3.28 1.20 13.52
CA LEU A 373 -3.30 1.80 12.19
C LEU A 373 -4.76 1.98 11.79
N GLN A 374 -5.22 3.23 11.72
CA GLN A 374 -6.63 3.56 11.46
C GLN A 374 -6.80 3.99 10.00
N ASN A 375 -5.97 4.95 9.55
CA ASN A 375 -5.94 5.38 8.16
C ASN A 375 -4.62 5.02 7.48
N LEU A 376 -4.71 4.70 6.19
CA LEU A 376 -3.59 4.44 5.29
C LEU A 376 -3.93 5.03 3.92
N SER A 377 -3.01 5.78 3.32
CA SER A 377 -3.06 6.08 1.88
C SER A 377 -1.70 5.86 1.25
N LEU A 378 -1.71 5.29 0.05
CA LEU A 378 -0.53 5.01 -0.76
C LEU A 378 -0.80 5.50 -2.18
N ASN A 379 0.04 6.41 -2.67
CA ASN A 379 -0.06 6.99 -4.01
C ASN A 379 1.32 6.90 -4.68
N GLY A 380 1.37 6.74 -6.00
CA GLY A 380 2.64 6.70 -6.75
C GLY A 380 2.49 6.19 -8.18
N GLN A 381 3.60 5.76 -8.77
CA GLN A 381 3.66 5.04 -10.04
C GLN A 381 3.87 3.56 -9.76
N LEU A 382 2.94 2.71 -10.21
CA LEU A 382 3.03 1.25 -10.13
C LEU A 382 3.64 0.71 -11.42
N MET A 383 4.60 -0.21 -11.31
CA MET A 383 5.15 -0.98 -12.43
C MET A 383 5.35 -2.46 -12.07
N THR A 384 4.77 -3.38 -12.84
CA THR A 384 5.05 -4.83 -12.71
C THR A 384 6.31 -5.21 -13.49
N THR A 385 7.18 -6.05 -12.91
CA THR A 385 8.30 -6.69 -13.61
C THR A 385 8.46 -8.13 -13.11
N GLY A 386 7.93 -9.08 -13.88
CA GLY A 386 7.75 -10.46 -13.41
C GLY A 386 6.85 -10.51 -12.17
N ASN A 387 7.21 -11.31 -11.17
CA ASN A 387 6.49 -11.43 -9.89
C ASN A 387 6.76 -10.27 -8.90
N THR A 388 7.25 -9.12 -9.37
CA THR A 388 7.57 -7.94 -8.54
C THR A 388 6.71 -6.74 -8.95
N LEU A 389 6.00 -6.17 -7.97
CA LEU A 389 5.29 -4.89 -8.08
C LEU A 389 6.19 -3.79 -7.50
N ARG A 390 6.69 -2.91 -8.38
CA ARG A 390 7.47 -1.73 -8.00
C ARG A 390 6.57 -0.51 -7.86
N PHE A 391 6.76 0.23 -6.78
CA PHE A 391 6.13 1.51 -6.50
C PHE A 391 7.21 2.60 -6.49
N GLU A 392 7.18 3.47 -7.49
CA GLU A 392 8.04 4.65 -7.60
C GLU A 392 7.27 5.92 -7.23
N GLN A 393 7.98 6.97 -6.81
CA GLN A 393 7.37 8.25 -6.41
C GLN A 393 6.29 8.06 -5.32
N VAL A 394 6.54 7.14 -4.38
CA VAL A 394 5.63 6.81 -3.28
C VAL A 394 5.35 8.07 -2.47
N SER A 395 4.07 8.32 -2.21
CA SER A 395 3.56 9.20 -1.17
C SER A 395 2.64 8.37 -0.27
N LEU A 396 3.14 8.11 0.94
CA LEU A 396 2.54 7.25 1.95
C LEU A 396 2.06 8.11 3.13
N GLN A 397 0.83 7.91 3.57
CA GLN A 397 0.30 8.45 4.82
C GLN A 397 -0.21 7.28 5.67
N ALA A 398 0.22 7.20 6.93
CA ALA A 398 -0.20 6.18 7.88
C ALA A 398 -0.47 6.83 9.25
N ASN A 399 -1.75 7.00 9.61
CA ASN A 399 -2.18 7.89 10.68
C ASN A 399 -1.58 9.31 10.50
N GLU A 400 -0.79 9.80 11.46
CA GLU A 400 -0.11 11.10 11.41
C GLU A 400 1.24 11.04 10.66
N ALA A 401 1.77 9.84 10.37
CA ALA A 401 3.08 9.68 9.75
C ALA A 401 3.00 9.77 8.21
N SER A 402 3.58 10.82 7.66
CA SER A 402 3.82 11.02 6.23
C SER A 402 5.20 10.49 5.82
N ALA A 403 5.30 9.88 4.64
CA ALA A 403 6.57 9.46 4.03
C ALA A 403 6.56 9.51 2.50
N THR A 404 7.75 9.65 1.91
CA THR A 404 7.96 9.55 0.46
C THR A 404 9.11 8.58 0.12
N GLY A 405 9.11 8.00 -1.09
CA GLY A 405 10.24 7.17 -1.53
C GLY A 405 9.91 6.13 -2.61
N ILE A 406 10.43 4.91 -2.41
CA ILE A 406 10.25 3.75 -3.30
C ILE A 406 10.00 2.45 -2.49
N MET A 407 9.22 1.53 -3.07
CA MET A 407 8.98 0.20 -2.50
C MET A 407 8.89 -0.86 -3.61
N ASP A 408 9.38 -2.07 -3.34
CA ASP A 408 9.22 -3.26 -4.18
C ASP A 408 8.51 -4.36 -3.36
N LEU A 409 7.39 -4.87 -3.87
CA LEU A 409 6.70 -6.04 -3.32
C LEU A 409 6.85 -7.23 -4.28
N GLN A 410 7.59 -8.24 -3.86
CA GLN A 410 7.80 -9.48 -4.61
C GLN A 410 6.94 -10.61 -4.04
N ALA A 411 6.18 -11.31 -4.89
CA ALA A 411 5.29 -12.41 -4.50
C ALA A 411 5.68 -13.71 -5.24
N PRO A 412 6.61 -14.52 -4.71
CA PRO A 412 7.01 -15.79 -5.31
C PRO A 412 5.95 -16.90 -5.08
N GLU A 413 5.72 -17.73 -6.09
CA GLU A 413 4.85 -18.90 -5.99
C GLU A 413 5.26 -19.84 -4.85
N GLY A 414 4.32 -20.18 -3.96
CA GLY A 414 4.57 -21.04 -2.80
C GLY A 414 5.52 -20.47 -1.73
N GLY A 415 5.98 -19.22 -1.86
CA GLY A 415 6.89 -18.57 -0.92
C GLY A 415 6.23 -17.52 -0.04
N ARG A 416 7.01 -16.92 0.87
CA ARG A 416 6.62 -15.68 1.56
C ARG A 416 6.77 -14.52 0.58
N ALA A 417 5.87 -13.55 0.65
CA ALA A 417 6.09 -12.28 -0.02
C ALA A 417 7.33 -11.59 0.57
N ARG A 418 7.92 -10.65 -0.17
CA ARG A 418 9.00 -9.78 0.31
C ARG A 418 8.68 -8.34 0.00
N LEU A 419 8.68 -7.48 1.02
CA LEU A 419 8.58 -6.03 0.89
C LEU A 419 9.96 -5.40 1.17
N THR A 420 10.55 -4.82 0.14
CA THR A 420 11.77 -4.02 0.22
C THR A 420 11.40 -2.55 0.01
N GLY A 421 12.07 -1.61 0.69
CA GLY A 421 11.74 -0.20 0.52
C GLY A 421 12.80 0.77 1.04
N THR A 422 12.74 2.01 0.54
CA THR A 422 13.47 3.15 1.09
C THR A 422 12.51 4.33 1.20
N LEU A 423 12.26 4.78 2.43
CA LEU A 423 11.23 5.76 2.77
C LEU A 423 11.82 6.90 3.64
N ALA A 424 11.54 8.13 3.27
CA ALA A 424 11.85 9.34 4.02
C ALA A 424 10.57 9.91 4.64
N PHE A 425 10.50 9.87 5.98
CA PHE A 425 9.40 10.37 6.79
C PHE A 425 9.65 11.81 7.23
N ASP A 426 8.61 12.63 7.31
CA ASP A 426 8.76 13.97 7.92
C ASP A 426 9.08 13.83 9.42
N LYS A 427 8.28 13.03 10.13
CA LYS A 427 8.43 12.70 11.56
C LYS A 427 8.22 11.21 11.82
N LEU A 428 8.98 10.62 12.74
CA LEU A 428 8.85 9.19 13.09
C LEU A 428 8.91 8.92 14.61
N ASN A 429 7.89 8.25 15.16
CA ASN A 429 7.84 7.86 16.57
C ASN A 429 8.20 6.37 16.75
N PHE A 430 9.43 6.08 17.18
CA PHE A 430 9.90 4.72 17.39
C PHE A 430 9.15 4.00 18.50
N SER A 431 8.76 4.69 19.57
CA SER A 431 7.99 4.08 20.65
C SER A 431 6.59 3.66 20.21
N ALA A 432 5.95 4.40 19.31
CA ALA A 432 4.68 3.98 18.72
C ALA A 432 4.84 2.72 17.87
N ILE A 433 5.90 2.65 17.05
CA ILE A 433 6.21 1.49 16.18
C ILE A 433 6.54 0.25 17.03
N ILE A 434 7.45 0.37 18.00
CA ILE A 434 7.82 -0.73 18.90
C ILE A 434 6.58 -1.22 19.67
N SER A 435 5.78 -0.30 20.23
CA SER A 435 4.54 -0.65 20.95
C SER A 435 3.43 -1.25 20.08
N ALA A 436 3.53 -1.19 18.75
CA ALA A 436 2.63 -1.85 17.81
C ALA A 436 3.16 -3.23 17.33
N LEU A 437 4.45 -3.50 17.52
CA LEU A 437 5.10 -4.77 17.16
C LEU A 437 5.32 -5.70 18.36
N SER A 438 5.43 -5.15 19.57
CA SER A 438 5.53 -5.91 20.83
C SER A 438 4.26 -6.74 21.12
N PRO A 439 4.39 -7.91 21.79
CA PRO A 439 3.24 -8.69 22.26
C PRO A 439 2.34 -7.91 23.23
N GLY A 440 1.03 -8.04 23.07
CA GLY A 440 0.05 -7.48 24.00
C GLY A 440 -0.12 -8.35 25.26
N PRO A 441 -0.36 -7.76 26.45
CA PRO A 441 -0.48 -8.50 27.71
C PRO A 441 -1.75 -9.36 27.88
N GLN A 442 -2.57 -9.49 26.82
CA GLN A 442 -3.73 -10.40 26.79
C GLN A 442 -3.58 -11.59 25.85
N ALA A 443 -2.38 -11.84 25.29
CA ALA A 443 -2.03 -13.08 24.58
C ALA A 443 -1.90 -14.28 25.54
N SER A 444 -2.98 -14.56 26.28
CA SER A 444 -3.13 -15.65 27.25
C SER A 444 -3.94 -16.83 26.72
N SER A 445 -4.58 -16.67 25.57
CA SER A 445 -5.05 -17.78 24.73
C SER A 445 -3.84 -18.42 24.03
N GLN A 446 -3.85 -19.74 23.91
CA GLN A 446 -2.73 -20.49 23.31
C GLN A 446 -2.65 -20.33 21.76
N ASP A 447 -3.64 -19.65 21.17
CA ASP A 447 -3.81 -19.42 19.73
C ASP A 447 -3.56 -17.95 19.30
N ASP A 448 -3.25 -17.04 20.25
CA ASP A 448 -3.07 -15.60 19.97
C ASP A 448 -1.70 -15.32 19.31
N VAL A 449 -1.65 -15.38 17.98
CA VAL A 449 -0.41 -15.14 17.22
C VAL A 449 -0.01 -13.66 17.24
N THR A 450 1.19 -13.37 17.75
CA THR A 450 1.69 -11.98 17.92
C THR A 450 1.93 -11.26 16.58
N PRO A 451 2.02 -9.92 16.54
CA PRO A 451 2.09 -9.17 15.28
C PRO A 451 3.39 -9.43 14.54
N ALA A 452 4.50 -9.45 15.29
CA ALA A 452 5.81 -9.83 14.77
C ALA A 452 5.82 -11.28 14.25
N ALA A 453 5.11 -12.20 14.89
CA ALA A 453 4.99 -13.58 14.42
C ALA A 453 4.21 -13.65 13.10
N LEU A 454 2.97 -13.14 13.03
CA LEU A 454 2.17 -13.14 11.79
C LEU A 454 2.86 -12.43 10.64
N LEU A 455 3.44 -11.24 10.87
CA LEU A 455 4.20 -10.52 9.84
C LEU A 455 5.43 -11.33 9.40
N SER A 456 6.21 -11.90 10.32
CA SER A 456 7.34 -12.77 9.95
C SER A 456 6.90 -14.02 9.19
N ASP A 457 5.70 -14.54 9.47
CA ASP A 457 5.18 -15.76 8.86
C ASP A 457 4.57 -15.58 7.47
N LEU A 458 4.17 -14.36 7.12
CA LEU A 458 3.63 -13.99 5.82
C LEU A 458 4.63 -13.25 4.92
N LEU A 459 5.55 -12.47 5.49
CA LEU A 459 6.29 -11.41 4.79
C LEU A 459 7.76 -11.27 5.25
N ASP A 460 8.70 -11.43 4.33
CA ASP A 460 10.08 -10.94 4.49
C ASP A 460 10.10 -9.39 4.37
N LEU A 461 10.89 -8.71 5.20
CA LEU A 461 11.05 -7.25 5.21
C LEU A 461 12.52 -6.83 5.02
N ASP A 462 12.78 -5.85 4.15
CA ASP A 462 14.03 -5.07 4.09
C ASP A 462 13.71 -3.58 3.85
N LEU A 463 13.47 -2.85 4.94
CA LEU A 463 13.02 -1.46 4.92
C LEU A 463 14.11 -0.51 5.45
N ARG A 464 14.48 0.49 4.64
CA ARG A 464 15.36 1.60 5.04
C ARG A 464 14.49 2.83 5.29
N LEU A 465 14.37 3.24 6.54
CA LEU A 465 13.64 4.44 6.93
C LEU A 465 14.63 5.58 7.21
N SER A 466 14.23 6.80 6.91
CA SER A 466 14.92 8.01 7.35
C SER A 466 13.92 9.05 7.81
N SER A 467 14.28 9.94 8.73
CA SER A 467 13.39 11.03 9.15
C SER A 467 14.11 12.26 9.68
N THR A 468 13.54 13.44 9.42
CA THR A 468 14.14 14.71 9.86
C THR A 468 14.00 14.94 11.36
N GLU A 469 12.83 14.64 11.92
CA GLU A 469 12.54 14.57 13.35
C GLU A 469 12.16 13.13 13.73
N ALA A 470 12.67 12.61 14.84
CA ALA A 470 12.21 11.33 15.37
C ALA A 470 12.17 11.32 16.90
N GLN A 471 11.45 10.36 17.48
CA GLN A 471 11.26 10.25 18.92
C GLN A 471 11.51 8.82 19.39
N LEU A 472 12.42 8.63 20.34
CA LEU A 472 12.74 7.34 20.97
C LEU A 472 12.49 7.43 22.48
N GLY A 473 11.32 6.96 22.93
CA GLY A 473 10.87 7.18 24.30
C GLY A 473 10.79 8.68 24.61
N PRO A 474 11.42 9.17 25.70
CA PRO A 474 11.51 10.60 25.99
C PRO A 474 12.64 11.33 25.24
N LEU A 475 13.44 10.62 24.43
CA LEU A 475 14.60 11.20 23.72
C LEU A 475 14.19 11.73 22.32
N PRO A 476 14.22 13.05 22.09
CA PRO A 476 14.05 13.62 20.76
C PRO A 476 15.33 13.44 19.94
N LEU A 477 15.17 13.00 18.69
CA LEU A 477 16.24 12.72 17.74
C LEU A 477 16.03 13.57 16.47
N ARG A 478 17.13 13.89 15.79
CA ARG A 478 17.10 14.56 14.47
C ARG A 478 17.96 13.79 13.48
N ASN A 479 17.57 13.81 12.20
CA ASN A 479 18.26 13.10 11.11
C ASN A 479 18.45 11.60 11.40
N ALA A 480 17.37 10.93 11.82
CA ALA A 480 17.42 9.51 12.14
C ALA A 480 17.44 8.66 10.86
N ALA A 481 18.32 7.66 10.80
CA ALA A 481 18.42 6.68 9.72
C ALA A 481 18.35 5.26 10.30
N VAL A 482 17.40 4.46 9.81
CA VAL A 482 17.07 3.13 10.35
C VAL A 482 16.99 2.07 9.27
N SER A 483 17.55 0.90 9.56
CA SER A 483 17.37 -0.32 8.76
C SER A 483 16.54 -1.32 9.55
N MET A 484 15.48 -1.87 8.95
CA MET A 484 14.66 -2.92 9.53
C MET A 484 14.69 -4.13 8.61
N ILE A 485 15.15 -5.27 9.11
CA ILE A 485 15.21 -6.54 8.39
C ILE A 485 14.47 -7.59 9.19
N SER A 486 13.51 -8.28 8.57
CA SER A 486 12.79 -9.40 9.19
C SER A 486 12.69 -10.56 8.19
N THR A 487 13.07 -11.75 8.64
CA THR A 487 13.13 -12.99 7.85
C THR A 487 12.98 -14.18 8.78
N ARG A 488 12.77 -15.38 8.22
CA ARG A 488 12.75 -16.66 8.97
C ARG A 488 13.94 -16.91 9.91
N GLN A 489 15.10 -16.29 9.67
CA GLN A 489 16.35 -16.57 10.40
C GLN A 489 16.82 -15.40 11.26
N MET A 490 16.31 -14.18 11.05
CA MET A 490 16.71 -13.01 11.83
C MET A 490 15.66 -11.91 11.75
N ALA A 491 15.41 -11.27 12.89
CA ALA A 491 14.78 -9.97 12.98
C ALA A 491 15.79 -8.98 13.57
N ARG A 492 15.94 -7.81 12.94
CA ARG A 492 16.88 -6.75 13.35
C ARG A 492 16.31 -5.36 13.02
N VAL A 493 16.47 -4.43 13.96
CA VAL A 493 16.23 -3.00 13.78
C VAL A 493 17.50 -2.26 14.19
N ASP A 494 18.18 -1.64 13.22
CA ASP A 494 19.39 -0.86 13.42
C ASP A 494 19.08 0.63 13.29
N LEU A 495 19.25 1.40 14.38
CA LEU A 495 19.34 2.86 14.33
C LEU A 495 20.78 3.23 13.95
N VAL A 496 21.02 3.25 12.64
CA VAL A 496 22.33 3.38 12.00
C VAL A 496 22.98 4.73 12.31
N ASP A 497 22.17 5.80 12.32
CA ASP A 497 22.62 7.15 12.66
C ASP A 497 21.46 7.98 13.25
N SER A 498 21.76 8.85 14.20
CA SER A 498 20.90 9.96 14.62
C SER A 498 21.68 10.97 15.45
N SER A 499 21.18 12.21 15.49
CA SER A 499 21.68 13.26 16.39
C SER A 499 20.72 13.50 17.55
N ILE A 500 21.27 13.67 18.75
CA ILE A 500 20.54 14.01 19.99
C ILE A 500 21.25 15.19 20.65
N ASP A 501 20.52 16.29 20.88
CA ASP A 501 21.07 17.60 21.22
C ASP A 501 22.19 18.00 20.25
N ASP A 502 23.47 18.00 20.65
CA ASP A 502 24.62 18.22 19.76
C ASP A 502 25.45 16.92 19.50
N GLY A 503 25.15 15.84 20.22
CA GLY A 503 25.84 14.55 20.11
C GLY A 503 25.13 13.55 19.19
N ARG A 504 25.53 12.28 19.26
CA ARG A 504 24.94 11.17 18.49
C ARG A 504 24.37 10.06 19.36
N LEU A 505 23.32 9.42 18.84
CA LEU A 505 22.74 8.19 19.37
C LEU A 505 22.63 7.18 18.22
N THR A 506 23.19 5.99 18.42
CA THR A 506 22.99 4.83 17.53
C THR A 506 22.58 3.62 18.35
N GLY A 507 21.94 2.64 17.71
CA GLY A 507 21.47 1.44 18.42
C GLY A 507 21.10 0.29 17.51
N GLN A 508 20.91 -0.88 18.12
CA GLN A 508 20.56 -2.13 17.45
C GLN A 508 19.68 -2.95 18.39
N ILE A 509 18.55 -3.43 17.87
CA ILE A 509 17.74 -4.49 18.49
C ILE A 509 17.81 -5.68 17.54
N SER A 510 18.10 -6.88 18.06
CA SER A 510 18.09 -8.10 17.23
C SER A 510 17.62 -9.33 17.99
N ALA A 511 16.92 -10.22 17.29
CA ALA A 511 16.59 -11.55 17.75
C ALA A 511 17.19 -12.60 16.78
N PRO A 512 18.16 -13.42 17.23
CA PRO A 512 18.90 -14.34 16.36
C PRO A 512 18.13 -15.60 15.97
N GLU A 513 16.98 -15.89 16.60
CA GLU A 513 16.08 -17.00 16.26
C GLU A 513 14.90 -16.55 15.36
N GLY A 514 15.08 -15.45 14.63
CA GLY A 514 14.09 -14.90 13.70
C GLY A 514 12.97 -14.06 14.33
N ARG A 515 12.72 -14.16 15.66
CA ARG A 515 11.57 -13.48 16.28
C ARG A 515 11.92 -12.74 17.59
N ILE A 516 11.51 -11.48 17.66
CA ILE A 516 11.68 -10.59 18.84
C ILE A 516 10.72 -10.99 20.00
N ASN A 517 9.84 -11.97 19.78
CA ASN A 517 8.91 -12.51 20.78
C ASN A 517 9.42 -13.78 21.51
N ASP A 518 10.71 -14.14 21.38
CA ASP A 518 11.35 -15.17 22.20
C ASP A 518 12.42 -14.55 23.13
N SER A 519 13.48 -13.98 22.55
CA SER A 519 14.54 -13.23 23.25
C SER A 519 14.99 -12.01 22.43
N ALA A 520 15.73 -11.08 23.05
CA ALA A 520 16.24 -9.91 22.35
C ALA A 520 17.60 -9.43 22.88
N ASP A 521 18.55 -9.21 21.96
CA ASP A 521 19.76 -8.44 22.21
C ASP A 521 19.51 -6.96 21.89
N LEU A 522 19.90 -6.07 22.81
CA LEU A 522 19.83 -4.62 22.65
C LEU A 522 21.23 -4.02 22.79
N ARG A 523 21.60 -3.14 21.87
CA ARG A 523 22.80 -2.29 21.95
C ARG A 523 22.44 -0.84 21.74
N LEU A 524 23.02 0.05 22.52
CA LEU A 524 22.87 1.50 22.43
C LEU A 524 24.24 2.15 22.61
N SER A 525 24.57 3.12 21.76
CA SER A 525 25.77 3.95 21.89
C SER A 525 25.39 5.42 21.84
N LEU A 526 25.74 6.14 22.91
CA LEU A 526 25.70 7.59 23.03
C LEU A 526 27.12 8.12 22.84
N ARG A 527 27.31 9.15 22.02
CA ARG A 527 28.62 9.76 21.77
C ARG A 527 28.55 11.27 21.80
N ASP A 528 29.38 11.87 22.66
CA ASP A 528 29.52 13.32 22.86
C ASP A 528 28.17 14.01 23.13
N VAL A 529 27.37 13.42 24.03
CA VAL A 529 26.05 13.92 24.43
C VAL A 529 26.14 14.65 25.77
N ASP A 530 25.27 15.64 25.99
CA ASP A 530 25.00 16.18 27.32
C ASP A 530 24.34 15.07 28.18
N LEU A 531 25.13 14.49 29.09
CA LEU A 531 24.66 13.43 29.97
C LEU A 531 23.55 13.90 30.91
N ALA A 532 23.55 15.17 31.31
CA ALA A 532 22.51 15.73 32.16
C ALA A 532 21.20 15.94 31.40
N SER A 533 21.24 16.38 30.13
CA SER A 533 20.06 16.41 29.26
C SER A 533 19.44 15.01 29.10
N VAL A 534 20.26 14.01 28.76
CA VAL A 534 19.79 12.64 28.54
C VAL A 534 19.24 12.00 29.83
N ALA A 535 19.94 12.14 30.96
CA ALA A 535 19.51 11.59 32.24
C ALA A 535 18.15 12.16 32.72
N ARG A 536 17.98 13.49 32.69
CA ARG A 536 16.71 14.13 33.07
C ARG A 536 15.55 13.72 32.16
N ARG A 537 15.80 13.57 30.85
CA ARG A 537 14.78 13.02 29.92
C ARG A 537 14.39 11.58 30.27
N LEU A 538 15.32 10.78 30.78
CA LEU A 538 15.07 9.42 31.28
C LEU A 538 14.52 9.37 32.72
N GLY A 539 14.24 10.52 33.36
CA GLY A 539 13.69 10.60 34.71
C GLY A 539 14.72 10.47 35.84
N VAL A 540 16.00 10.65 35.56
CA VAL A 540 17.08 10.67 36.57
C VAL A 540 17.48 12.13 36.84
N ASP A 541 17.03 12.66 37.97
CA ASP A 541 17.15 14.09 38.33
C ASP A 541 18.19 14.40 39.42
N THR A 542 18.87 13.40 39.99
CA THR A 542 19.76 13.54 41.16
C THR A 542 21.17 12.99 40.89
N LEU A 543 22.21 13.67 41.41
CA LEU A 543 23.63 13.26 41.33
C LEU A 543 24.10 12.93 39.90
N ILE A 544 23.68 13.74 38.93
CA ILE A 544 23.99 13.55 37.53
C ILE A 544 25.36 14.16 37.18
N PRO A 545 26.19 13.53 36.33
CA PRO A 545 27.32 14.18 35.70
C PRO A 545 26.86 15.29 34.74
N GLU A 546 27.04 16.55 35.13
CA GLU A 546 26.85 17.72 34.26
C GLU A 546 28.10 17.87 33.38
N ALA A 547 28.13 17.12 32.28
CA ALA A 547 29.23 17.05 31.33
C ALA A 547 28.79 16.49 29.96
N ASN A 548 29.57 16.78 28.92
CA ASN A 548 29.58 15.95 27.72
C ASN A 548 30.23 14.60 28.02
N GLY A 549 29.64 13.53 27.47
CA GLY A 549 30.13 12.18 27.66
C GLY A 549 29.71 11.20 26.57
N SER A 550 30.15 9.96 26.72
CA SER A 550 29.77 8.84 25.87
C SER A 550 29.40 7.64 26.72
N ALA A 551 28.43 6.85 26.26
CA ALA A 551 27.99 5.64 26.95
C ALA A 551 27.74 4.50 25.98
N GLU A 552 28.07 3.28 26.39
CA GLU A 552 27.82 2.04 25.66
C GLU A 552 27.02 1.13 26.58
N LEU A 553 25.83 0.72 26.12
CA LEU A 553 24.94 -0.19 26.81
C LEU A 553 24.70 -1.40 25.91
N ALA A 554 25.04 -2.59 26.39
CA ALA A 554 24.82 -3.84 25.69
C ALA A 554 24.08 -4.80 26.62
N LEU A 555 22.87 -5.20 26.24
CA LEU A 555 21.92 -5.93 27.07
C LEU A 555 21.40 -7.15 26.32
N HIS A 556 21.14 -8.22 27.07
CA HIS A 556 20.46 -9.42 26.63
C HIS A 556 19.21 -9.63 27.49
N LEU A 557 18.08 -9.87 26.84
CA LEU A 557 16.78 -10.08 27.48
C LEU A 557 16.36 -11.54 27.31
N LYS A 558 16.22 -12.26 28.44
CA LYS A 558 15.73 -13.66 28.49
C LYS A 558 14.25 -13.81 28.11
N LYS A 559 13.55 -12.70 27.85
CA LYS A 559 12.13 -12.60 27.55
C LYS A 559 11.89 -11.52 26.48
N PRO A 560 10.69 -11.48 25.86
CA PRO A 560 10.36 -10.50 24.82
C PRO A 560 10.42 -9.04 25.26
N LEU A 561 10.71 -8.15 24.30
CA LEU A 561 10.67 -6.71 24.51
C LEU A 561 9.21 -6.27 24.82
N GLY A 562 8.97 -5.87 26.06
CA GLY A 562 7.65 -5.55 26.62
C GLY A 562 7.11 -6.56 27.65
N LEU A 563 7.72 -7.75 27.75
CA LEU A 563 7.39 -8.77 28.76
C LEU A 563 8.58 -9.08 29.71
N ALA A 564 9.79 -8.66 29.36
CA ALA A 564 10.98 -8.79 30.21
C ALA A 564 10.92 -7.86 31.44
N SER A 565 11.31 -8.41 32.59
CA SER A 565 11.53 -7.70 33.85
C SER A 565 13.00 -7.32 34.04
N THR A 566 13.30 -6.58 35.11
CA THR A 566 14.67 -6.37 35.63
C THR A 566 15.44 -7.68 35.79
N SER A 567 14.81 -8.72 36.36
CA SER A 567 15.44 -10.04 36.57
C SER A 567 15.77 -10.82 35.27
N ASP A 568 15.16 -10.44 34.15
CA ASP A 568 15.40 -11.05 32.83
C ASP A 568 16.60 -10.44 32.10
N LEU A 569 17.26 -9.45 32.72
CA LEU A 569 18.32 -8.64 32.14
C LEU A 569 19.71 -9.16 32.51
N SER A 570 20.55 -9.35 31.49
CA SER A 570 22.01 -9.43 31.65
C SER A 570 22.72 -8.52 30.64
N GLY A 571 24.01 -8.25 30.83
CA GLY A 571 24.77 -7.40 29.90
C GLY A 571 25.88 -6.57 30.56
N SER A 572 26.09 -5.36 30.04
CA SER A 572 27.08 -4.40 30.55
C SER A 572 26.73 -2.96 30.20
N LEU A 573 27.16 -2.04 31.06
CA LEU A 573 27.13 -0.60 30.86
C LEU A 573 28.54 -0.04 30.99
N ARG A 574 28.92 0.87 30.10
CA ARG A 574 30.09 1.74 30.23
C ARG A 574 29.65 3.18 30.03
N LEU A 575 30.17 4.09 30.85
CA LEU A 575 30.00 5.53 30.70
C LEU A 575 31.35 6.22 30.91
N ASN A 576 31.65 7.22 30.08
CA ASN A 576 32.76 8.13 30.32
C ASN A 576 32.33 9.59 30.13
N ALA A 577 32.91 10.48 30.92
CA ALA A 577 32.73 11.92 30.83
C ALA A 577 34.04 12.65 31.18
N ARG A 578 34.16 13.92 30.79
CA ARG A 578 35.36 14.74 31.03
C ARG A 578 34.99 16.17 31.39
N ASN A 579 35.86 16.83 32.16
CA ASN A 579 35.81 18.26 32.47
C ASN A 579 34.42 18.73 32.97
N GLY A 580 33.86 18.03 33.96
CA GLY A 580 32.48 18.21 34.42
C GLY A 580 32.35 18.44 35.92
N ARG A 581 31.10 18.45 36.40
CA ARG A 581 30.76 18.45 37.82
C ARG A 581 29.56 17.55 38.13
N ILE A 582 29.45 17.11 39.37
CA ILE A 582 28.26 16.44 39.93
C ILE A 582 27.70 17.35 41.03
N THR A 583 26.48 17.85 40.82
CA THR A 583 25.78 18.71 41.78
C THR A 583 25.05 17.86 42.82
N GLY A 584 25.06 18.32 44.07
CA GLY A 584 24.43 17.61 45.19
C GLY A 584 25.41 16.76 46.01
N LEU A 585 26.72 17.08 45.98
CA LEU A 585 27.77 16.28 46.62
C LEU A 585 28.94 17.16 47.11
N ASP A 586 28.90 17.58 48.38
CA ASP A 586 30.02 18.26 49.05
C ASP A 586 30.99 17.24 49.66
N LEU A 587 32.10 17.00 48.97
CA LEU A 587 33.16 16.10 49.44
C LEU A 587 33.85 16.60 50.74
N SER A 588 33.81 17.90 51.03
CA SER A 588 34.32 18.47 52.28
C SER A 588 33.37 18.21 53.44
N ALA A 589 32.04 18.27 53.21
CA ALA A 589 31.05 17.82 54.18
C ALA A 589 31.16 16.31 54.43
N ILE A 590 31.33 15.48 53.40
CA ILE A 590 31.57 14.03 53.54
C ILE A 590 32.78 13.78 54.45
N ARG A 591 33.95 14.38 54.14
CA ARG A 591 35.17 14.24 54.95
C ARG A 591 34.98 14.73 56.40
N ARG A 592 34.22 15.81 56.61
CA ARG A 592 33.89 16.33 57.96
C ARG A 592 32.99 15.35 58.73
N LEU A 593 31.85 14.97 58.16
CA LEU A 593 30.86 14.08 58.80
C LEU A 593 31.46 12.70 59.10
N ALA A 594 32.36 12.20 58.25
CA ALA A 594 33.06 10.94 58.47
C ALA A 594 33.94 10.90 59.73
N THR A 595 34.31 12.06 60.29
CA THR A 595 35.03 12.17 61.57
C THR A 595 34.11 12.45 62.77
N GLN A 596 32.82 12.68 62.53
CA GLN A 596 31.85 13.16 63.53
C GLN A 596 30.70 12.19 63.80
N SER A 597 30.37 11.33 62.83
CA SER A 597 29.20 10.44 62.88
C SER A 597 29.54 9.04 62.36
N ALA A 598 28.98 8.00 63.00
CA ALA A 598 29.11 6.62 62.55
C ALA A 598 28.37 6.33 61.22
N TYR A 599 27.40 7.17 60.86
CA TYR A 599 26.78 7.23 59.54
C TYR A 599 26.11 8.60 59.31
N PHE A 600 25.85 8.94 58.06
CA PHE A 600 25.10 10.15 57.65
C PHE A 600 24.41 9.93 56.30
N SER A 601 23.40 10.73 55.96
CA SER A 601 22.68 10.62 54.68
C SER A 601 23.32 11.51 53.61
N LEU A 602 23.04 11.22 52.32
CA LEU A 602 23.42 12.11 51.21
C LEU A 602 22.99 13.56 51.44
N LYS A 603 21.80 13.77 52.01
CA LYS A 603 21.21 15.09 52.27
C LYS A 603 22.07 15.94 53.23
N ASP A 604 22.78 15.30 54.15
CA ASP A 604 23.65 15.99 55.12
C ASP A 604 24.93 16.54 54.46
N ALA A 605 25.21 16.13 53.22
CA ALA A 605 26.34 16.54 52.40
C ALA A 605 25.94 16.98 50.98
N SER A 606 24.70 17.41 50.74
CA SER A 606 24.18 17.71 49.39
C SER A 606 24.26 19.19 48.96
N GLU A 607 24.88 20.07 49.75
CA GLU A 607 24.90 21.52 49.48
C GLU A 607 26.04 21.99 48.54
N GLY A 608 26.81 21.07 47.94
CA GLY A 608 27.99 21.39 47.11
C GLY A 608 28.08 20.63 45.79
N GLU A 609 29.22 20.83 45.11
CA GLU A 609 29.52 20.28 43.79
C GLU A 609 30.87 19.53 43.80
N LEU A 610 30.92 18.36 43.15
CA LEU A 610 32.15 17.61 42.91
C LEU A 610 32.62 17.78 41.47
N PHE A 611 33.71 18.52 41.27
CA PHE A 611 34.35 18.70 39.96
C PHE A 611 35.23 17.51 39.58
N PHE A 612 35.22 17.12 38.30
CA PHE A 612 36.03 16.03 37.75
C PHE A 612 36.66 16.37 36.39
N ASP A 613 37.92 15.99 36.22
CA ASP A 613 38.62 16.06 34.93
C ASP A 613 38.24 14.84 34.06
N ARG A 614 38.02 13.69 34.71
CA ARG A 614 37.57 12.45 34.08
C ARG A 614 36.67 11.63 35.00
N LEU A 615 35.62 11.06 34.42
CA LEU A 615 34.75 10.07 35.03
C LEU A 615 34.73 8.82 34.12
N ASP A 616 34.96 7.64 34.68
CA ASP A 616 34.78 6.35 34.03
C ASP A 616 33.92 5.45 34.93
N ILE A 617 32.78 4.99 34.43
CA ILE A 617 31.90 4.01 35.08
C ILE A 617 31.88 2.75 34.23
N SER A 618 31.97 1.58 34.85
CA SER A 618 31.82 0.29 34.18
C SER A 618 31.10 -0.69 35.08
N ALA A 619 30.01 -1.27 34.58
CA ALA A 619 29.21 -2.24 35.29
C ALA A 619 28.87 -3.45 34.39
N THR A 620 28.84 -4.64 34.99
CA THR A 620 28.31 -5.88 34.41
C THR A 620 26.97 -6.20 35.04
N ILE A 621 25.99 -6.63 34.25
CA ILE A 621 24.64 -6.93 34.71
C ILE A 621 24.41 -8.43 34.60
N ALA A 622 23.98 -9.05 35.70
CA ALA A 622 23.58 -10.44 35.76
C ALA A 622 22.28 -10.56 36.55
N ASP A 623 21.26 -11.15 35.92
CA ASP A 623 19.95 -11.47 36.51
C ASP A 623 19.30 -10.29 37.26
N GLY A 624 19.41 -9.09 36.68
CA GLY A 624 18.89 -7.84 37.24
C GLY A 624 19.75 -7.17 38.31
N VAL A 625 20.94 -7.70 38.64
CA VAL A 625 21.91 -7.05 39.53
C VAL A 625 23.05 -6.45 38.70
N ALA A 626 23.32 -5.17 38.88
CA ALA A 626 24.49 -4.50 38.31
C ALA A 626 25.67 -4.55 39.30
N GLU A 627 26.76 -5.20 38.92
CA GLU A 627 28.05 -5.15 39.58
C GLU A 627 28.89 -4.03 38.97
N LEU A 628 29.18 -2.99 39.76
CA LEU A 628 30.13 -1.94 39.42
C LEU A 628 31.54 -2.46 39.70
N GLY A 629 32.36 -2.54 38.66
CA GLY A 629 33.79 -2.78 38.78
C GLY A 629 34.51 -1.54 39.32
N GLU A 630 35.80 -1.36 38.99
CA GLU A 630 36.52 -0.13 39.36
C GLU A 630 35.93 1.08 38.61
N THR A 631 35.02 1.79 39.26
CA THR A 631 34.47 3.08 38.83
C THR A 631 35.37 4.19 39.35
N ARG A 632 35.81 5.09 38.48
CA ARG A 632 36.82 6.10 38.78
C ARG A 632 36.30 7.50 38.49
N LEU A 633 36.36 8.37 39.49
CA LEU A 633 36.22 9.82 39.34
C LEU A 633 37.54 10.48 39.70
N ASP A 634 38.15 11.12 38.70
CA ASP A 634 39.47 11.73 38.76
C ASP A 634 39.29 13.25 38.62
N GLY A 635 39.48 14.00 39.71
CA GLY A 635 39.22 15.46 39.75
C GLY A 635 40.38 16.28 40.30
N PRO A 636 40.26 17.62 40.36
CA PRO A 636 41.42 18.49 40.61
C PRO A 636 42.11 18.24 41.96
N ASN A 637 41.32 18.01 43.02
CA ASN A 637 41.80 17.88 44.39
C ASN A 637 41.71 16.45 44.95
N ASP A 638 41.00 15.55 44.29
CA ASP A 638 40.66 14.23 44.81
C ASP A 638 40.64 13.16 43.70
N LEU A 639 40.85 11.92 44.11
CA LEU A 639 40.58 10.72 43.33
C LEU A 639 39.58 9.88 44.12
N ILE A 640 38.44 9.56 43.53
CA ILE A 640 37.46 8.63 44.09
C ILE A 640 37.46 7.36 43.27
N VAL A 641 37.58 6.23 43.95
CA VAL A 641 37.40 4.90 43.37
C VAL A 641 36.23 4.23 44.08
N LEU A 642 35.24 3.74 43.32
CA LEU A 642 34.07 3.03 43.82
C LEU A 642 33.92 1.66 43.16
N SER A 643 33.33 0.69 43.86
CA SER A 643 32.89 -0.60 43.31
C SER A 643 31.77 -1.19 44.19
N GLY A 644 31.03 -2.18 43.69
CA GLY A 644 30.00 -2.86 44.50
C GLY A 644 28.77 -3.31 43.70
N LEU A 645 27.64 -3.51 44.38
CA LEU A 645 26.43 -4.09 43.80
C LEU A 645 25.24 -3.11 43.85
N VAL A 646 24.40 -3.16 42.83
CA VAL A 646 23.12 -2.44 42.71
C VAL A 646 22.05 -3.35 42.10
N PRO A 647 21.12 -3.94 42.87
CA PRO A 647 19.94 -4.61 42.34
C PRO A 647 19.04 -3.58 41.64
N LEU A 648 18.83 -3.75 40.34
CA LEU A 648 18.15 -2.75 39.49
C LEU A 648 16.64 -2.62 39.78
N GLU A 649 16.05 -3.61 40.44
CA GLU A 649 14.64 -3.64 40.81
C GLU A 649 14.31 -2.82 42.06
N THR A 650 15.13 -2.94 43.11
CA THR A 650 14.95 -2.19 44.36
C THR A 650 15.73 -0.87 44.38
N GLN A 651 16.74 -0.73 43.49
CA GLN A 651 17.67 0.40 43.43
C GLN A 651 18.47 0.59 44.74
N ASP A 652 18.63 -0.47 45.53
CA ASP A 652 19.51 -0.48 46.70
C ASP A 652 20.98 -0.38 46.28
N LEU A 653 21.73 0.46 46.97
CA LEU A 653 23.17 0.52 46.83
C LEU A 653 23.86 -0.39 47.87
N ALA A 654 24.94 -1.03 47.45
CA ALA A 654 25.90 -1.71 48.31
C ALA A 654 27.32 -1.51 47.75
N LEU A 655 27.85 -0.29 47.93
CA LEU A 655 29.10 0.18 47.31
C LEU A 655 30.19 0.39 48.36
N SER A 656 31.44 0.09 47.99
CA SER A 656 32.65 0.57 48.68
C SER A 656 33.20 1.79 47.94
N ALA A 657 33.72 2.78 48.66
CA ALA A 657 34.30 4.00 48.10
C ALA A 657 35.60 4.40 48.84
N ASN A 658 36.65 4.63 48.07
CA ASN A 658 37.96 5.11 48.55
C ASN A 658 38.21 6.52 48.02
N ILE A 659 38.29 7.52 48.90
CA ILE A 659 38.49 8.93 48.55
C ILE A 659 39.90 9.39 48.92
N TYR A 660 40.81 9.35 47.95
CA TYR A 660 42.20 9.80 48.08
C TYR A 660 42.28 11.31 47.85
N ALA A 661 42.90 12.05 48.78
CA ALA A 661 43.16 13.48 48.60
C ALA A 661 44.42 13.66 47.74
N LYS A 662 44.45 14.63 46.83
CA LYS A 662 45.61 14.91 45.97
C LYS A 662 46.48 16.02 46.54
N THR A 663 47.80 15.84 46.49
CA THR A 663 48.78 16.91 46.70
C THR A 663 49.67 17.02 45.47
N GLY A 664 49.67 18.19 44.81
CA GLY A 664 50.43 18.40 43.57
C GLY A 664 49.99 17.50 42.41
N GLY A 665 48.73 17.06 42.40
CA GLY A 665 48.17 16.10 41.43
C GLY A 665 48.30 14.63 41.82
N THR A 666 49.19 14.28 42.75
CA THR A 666 49.41 12.91 43.22
C THR A 666 48.43 12.53 44.33
N PRO A 667 47.66 11.43 44.22
CA PRO A 667 46.80 10.93 45.30
C PRO A 667 47.57 10.52 46.56
N SER A 668 46.92 10.60 47.72
CA SER A 668 47.42 10.08 48.99
C SER A 668 47.61 8.56 48.98
N SER A 669 48.46 8.03 49.87
CA SER A 669 48.52 6.60 50.17
C SER A 669 47.42 6.14 51.14
N ASP A 670 46.72 7.10 51.74
CA ASP A 670 45.73 6.95 52.80
C ASP A 670 44.37 7.49 52.28
N PRO A 671 43.40 6.62 51.93
CA PRO A 671 42.07 7.03 51.50
C PRO A 671 41.09 7.14 52.67
N LEU A 672 40.16 8.10 52.58
CA LEU A 672 38.92 7.97 53.35
C LEU A 672 38.10 6.81 52.75
N MET A 673 38.04 5.69 53.47
CA MET A 673 37.26 4.51 53.13
C MET A 673 35.82 4.65 53.63
N MET A 674 34.84 4.33 52.79
CA MET A 674 33.41 4.35 53.15
C MET A 674 32.67 3.17 52.52
N PHE A 675 31.65 2.68 53.22
CA PHE A 675 30.56 1.91 52.62
C PHE A 675 29.38 2.85 52.35
N ILE A 676 28.70 2.69 51.21
CA ILE A 676 27.55 3.49 50.79
C ILE A 676 26.41 2.53 50.48
N GLY A 677 25.23 2.75 51.05
CA GLY A 677 24.11 1.85 50.81
C GLY A 677 22.72 2.33 51.20
N GLY A 678 21.74 1.46 50.95
CA GLY A 678 20.31 1.79 50.96
C GLY A 678 19.84 2.34 49.59
N ALA A 679 18.53 2.52 49.45
CA ALA A 679 17.90 2.86 48.18
C ALA A 679 18.32 4.24 47.60
N TRP A 680 18.61 4.24 46.31
CA TRP A 680 18.69 5.47 45.51
C TRP A 680 17.32 6.18 45.46
N PRO A 681 17.26 7.53 45.44
CA PRO A 681 18.34 8.51 45.46
C PRO A 681 18.73 8.99 46.88
N ALA A 682 18.48 8.20 47.92
CA ALA A 682 18.69 8.60 49.33
C ALA A 682 19.69 7.71 50.09
N PRO A 683 20.91 7.47 49.58
CA PRO A 683 21.88 6.60 50.23
C PRO A 683 22.39 7.15 51.56
N VAL A 684 22.82 6.20 52.41
CA VAL A 684 23.52 6.42 53.67
C VAL A 684 25.00 6.06 53.49
N PHE A 685 25.86 6.86 54.11
CA PHE A 685 27.31 6.73 54.10
C PHE A 685 27.79 6.26 55.48
N TRP A 686 28.60 5.20 55.49
CA TRP A 686 29.23 4.63 56.68
C TRP A 686 30.76 4.72 56.54
N PRO A 687 31.46 5.58 57.31
CA PRO A 687 32.91 5.61 57.35
C PRO A 687 33.47 4.27 57.84
N MET A 688 34.42 3.70 57.11
CA MET A 688 35.08 2.45 57.52
C MET A 688 36.31 2.79 58.37
N ALA A 689 36.26 2.44 59.65
CA ALA A 689 37.37 2.67 60.57
C ALA A 689 38.59 1.81 60.20
N ASP A 690 39.76 2.42 60.30
CA ASP A 690 41.02 1.84 59.85
C ASP A 690 41.41 0.61 60.70
N GLN A 691 41.43 -0.58 60.10
CA GLN A 691 41.77 -1.83 60.80
C GLN A 691 43.29 -2.01 60.90
N THR A 692 43.95 -1.07 61.59
CA THR A 692 45.31 -1.26 62.07
C THR A 692 45.31 -2.47 63.03
N PRO A 693 46.05 -3.56 62.74
CA PRO A 693 46.09 -4.72 63.62
C PRO A 693 46.66 -4.32 64.98
N GLN A 694 45.90 -4.54 66.07
CA GLN A 694 46.44 -4.38 67.41
C GLN A 694 47.61 -5.36 67.59
N PRO A 695 48.79 -4.89 68.04
CA PRO A 695 49.87 -5.80 68.44
C PRO A 695 49.37 -6.72 69.55
N GLN A 696 49.49 -8.03 69.35
CA GLN A 696 49.30 -9.00 70.43
C GLN A 696 50.38 -8.74 71.49
N GLN A 697 49.95 -8.60 72.75
CA GLN A 697 50.81 -8.42 73.93
C GLN A 697 51.21 -9.77 74.53
#